data_AF-F8NHQ2-F1
#
_entry.id   AF-F8NHQ2-F1
#
_cell.length_a   1.000
_cell.length_b   1.000
_cell.length_c   1.000
_cell.angle_alpha   90.00
_cell.angle_beta   90.00
_cell.angle_gamma   90.00
#
_symmetry.space_group_name_H-M   'P 1'
#
loop_
_entity.id
_entity.type
_entity.pdbx_description
1 polymer ?
#
loop_
_entity_poly.entity_id
_entity_poly.type
_entity_poly.pdbx_seq_one_letter_code
_entity_poly.pdbx_strand_id
1 'polypeptide(L)'
;MPGPRSKGKKTKQTKGSSTPNLEQGRFGHLVDDIDGADGWNAVVNVLCDYFQLPDLTTRSGLKKIFANFDTFYQRLDDAYIANVGNEKVTGGIVGIYTKMCADSILRTKLFEKGLLLKIMPLVSKPTSHHLALRALTTVTHHGGMDVRKEIGLKATPVLLSALQNHPEDLKAAELIVSTLAHSFGSILNEVNKPSTKDIKQLNVPTMIRLVTDLLRKPGISTQLLDHAVELITQPTLHCWKDCKEYPPMISLLVGLLRSTDLSLRCMALGGLLRLEGSIAEDDTRFRDPQKLIAAVQRELPQHLAKIIMNYGHDQSETTLTLGSYVDNQKTFMQYVQDRDLYALGTKFASFITGTEFSIADGMFQTQDPHTGRMEEIDLGLPFKRWADALPHCAKVIREKGRAGEEDWADMLEIKHHMMRSRVSEAVVLAKKAVERNPKFPYFHYVITLGADVEAGLRAAKKGMKCKKITPFLRFAMMCRAVAIAGNLGVCRLQEGRPGDQKWEEGVAFLVSALEDAKTYVSQAPPDGRHMKNVLYWYIVLTLAFEGPNMSPNLSALQDSLRKLQIADEFESIMAGPPPKTQLRLAQQNIVKSYGPATKEWSSAVAYFDSLAVTGPEGHSVISTDKAEDDLSTWLDEMRLDNGALEEPHPTRCSHPKVSPNSVELYRCSYCTNPSAVLKKCSGCTKARYCDSSCQKSHWSDHKAVFFGGSSTLIAVEFDTDAWKSAHNASLSLHFMI
;
A
#
# COMPACT_ATOMS: atom_id res chain seq x y z
N MET A 1 -13.58 -77.50 -15.63
CA MET A 1 -13.38 -76.04 -15.44
C MET A 1 -12.20 -75.80 -14.51
N PRO A 2 -11.04 -75.58 -15.11
CA PRO A 2 -10.07 -74.54 -14.76
C PRO A 2 -9.80 -73.65 -15.99
N GLY A 3 -9.63 -72.34 -15.80
CA GLY A 3 -9.38 -71.38 -16.90
C GLY A 3 -7.97 -71.52 -17.51
N PRO A 4 -7.80 -71.47 -18.84
CA PRO A 4 -6.52 -71.79 -19.46
C PRO A 4 -5.60 -70.59 -19.64
N ARG A 5 -4.33 -70.96 -19.51
CA ARG A 5 -3.06 -70.26 -19.72
C ARG A 5 -2.93 -69.44 -21.01
N SER A 6 -1.99 -68.51 -20.90
CA SER A 6 -1.39 -67.62 -21.88
C SER A 6 -1.04 -68.24 -23.25
N LYS A 7 -1.27 -67.45 -24.30
CA LYS A 7 -0.60 -67.61 -25.60
C LYS A 7 0.20 -66.34 -25.91
N GLY A 8 1.52 -66.51 -26.00
CA GLY A 8 2.45 -65.48 -26.43
C GLY A 8 2.20 -65.07 -27.89
N LYS A 9 2.37 -63.78 -28.16
CA LYS A 9 2.43 -63.25 -29.52
C LYS A 9 3.79 -62.61 -29.76
N LYS A 10 4.38 -63.07 -30.86
CA LYS A 10 5.74 -62.86 -31.33
C LYS A 10 6.12 -61.38 -31.46
N THR A 11 7.34 -61.12 -31.00
CA THR A 11 8.20 -59.98 -31.31
C THR A 11 8.24 -59.74 -32.82
N LYS A 12 7.82 -58.55 -33.26
CA LYS A 12 8.12 -58.03 -34.60
C LYS A 12 9.18 -56.96 -34.42
N GLN A 13 10.42 -57.28 -34.81
CA GLN A 13 11.50 -56.32 -34.94
C GLN A 13 11.07 -55.22 -35.91
N THR A 14 10.79 -54.03 -35.37
CA THR A 14 10.82 -52.79 -36.16
C THR A 14 12.26 -52.32 -36.20
N LYS A 15 12.81 -52.34 -37.42
CA LYS A 15 14.14 -51.84 -37.78
C LYS A 15 14.38 -50.47 -37.14
N GLY A 16 15.55 -50.35 -36.50
CA GLY A 16 16.11 -49.07 -36.11
C GLY A 16 16.21 -48.17 -37.33
N SER A 17 15.45 -47.07 -37.32
CA SER A 17 15.68 -45.92 -38.17
C SER A 17 16.72 -45.06 -37.48
N SER A 18 17.98 -45.37 -37.75
CA SER A 18 19.10 -44.48 -37.49
C SER A 18 19.00 -43.26 -38.41
N THR A 19 18.47 -42.16 -37.89
CA THR A 19 18.69 -40.82 -38.47
C THR A 19 18.63 -39.76 -37.37
N PRO A 20 19.79 -39.23 -36.94
CA PRO A 20 19.89 -37.88 -36.40
C PRO A 20 20.61 -36.90 -37.36
N ASN A 21 21.18 -37.37 -38.49
CA ASN A 21 22.18 -36.60 -39.23
C ASN A 21 21.66 -35.65 -40.34
N LEU A 22 20.36 -35.59 -40.64
CA LEU A 22 19.86 -34.80 -41.78
C LEU A 22 19.42 -33.37 -41.42
N GLU A 23 19.14 -33.05 -40.15
CA GLU A 23 18.78 -31.67 -39.75
C GLU A 23 19.97 -30.81 -39.30
N GLN A 24 21.05 -31.42 -38.81
CA GLN A 24 22.28 -30.69 -38.44
C GLN A 24 22.92 -29.96 -39.63
N GLY A 25 22.70 -30.42 -40.87
CA GLY A 25 23.21 -29.76 -42.07
C GLY A 25 22.49 -28.45 -42.44
N ARG A 26 21.26 -28.21 -41.96
CA ARG A 26 20.47 -27.02 -42.37
C ARG A 26 21.00 -25.71 -41.79
N PHE A 27 21.67 -25.79 -40.64
CA PHE A 27 22.21 -24.62 -39.93
C PHE A 27 23.75 -24.64 -39.82
N GLY A 28 24.45 -25.53 -40.54
CA GLY A 28 25.91 -25.65 -40.45
C GLY A 28 26.65 -24.34 -40.73
N HIS A 29 26.30 -23.65 -41.83
CA HIS A 29 26.87 -22.35 -42.19
C HIS A 29 26.57 -21.24 -41.16
N LEU A 30 25.42 -21.34 -40.47
CA LEU A 30 25.03 -20.36 -39.45
C LEU A 30 25.92 -20.48 -38.21
N VAL A 31 26.37 -21.69 -37.86
CA VAL A 31 27.24 -21.92 -36.69
C VAL A 31 28.62 -21.29 -36.92
N ASP A 32 29.19 -21.45 -38.12
CA ASP A 32 30.51 -20.90 -38.46
C ASP A 32 30.51 -19.36 -38.38
N ASP A 33 29.47 -18.70 -38.91
CA ASP A 33 29.33 -17.23 -38.88
C ASP A 33 29.13 -16.69 -37.46
N ILE A 34 28.47 -17.45 -36.58
CA ILE A 34 28.20 -17.07 -35.18
C ILE A 34 29.41 -17.31 -34.28
N ASP A 35 30.19 -18.35 -34.56
CA ASP A 35 31.37 -18.67 -33.76
C ASP A 35 32.45 -17.59 -33.90
N GLY A 36 32.52 -16.91 -35.05
CA GLY A 36 33.37 -15.74 -35.29
C GLY A 36 32.84 -14.39 -34.76
N ALA A 37 31.62 -14.31 -34.22
CA ALA A 37 31.03 -13.06 -33.76
C ALA A 37 31.44 -12.70 -32.32
N ASP A 38 31.96 -11.47 -32.14
CA ASP A 38 32.35 -10.93 -30.83
C ASP A 38 31.16 -10.29 -30.10
N GLY A 39 30.61 -11.06 -29.16
CA GLY A 39 29.58 -10.61 -28.23
C GLY A 39 28.14 -10.77 -28.72
N TRP A 40 27.20 -10.74 -27.77
CA TRP A 40 25.81 -11.13 -28.01
C TRP A 40 25.04 -10.24 -29.00
N ASN A 41 25.39 -8.95 -29.10
CA ASN A 41 24.74 -8.07 -30.07
C ASN A 41 25.11 -8.44 -31.52
N ALA A 42 26.37 -8.80 -31.76
CA ALA A 42 26.82 -9.25 -33.09
C ALA A 42 26.13 -10.57 -33.45
N VAL A 43 26.08 -11.54 -32.52
CA VAL A 43 25.36 -12.80 -32.69
C VAL A 43 23.88 -12.57 -33.03
N VAL A 44 23.20 -11.70 -32.29
CA VAL A 44 21.79 -11.35 -32.55
C VAL A 44 21.61 -10.72 -33.94
N ASN A 45 22.52 -9.86 -34.37
CA ASN A 45 22.43 -9.21 -35.68
C ASN A 45 22.63 -10.20 -36.82
N VAL A 46 23.65 -11.08 -36.72
CA VAL A 46 23.87 -12.18 -37.70
C VAL A 46 22.62 -13.05 -37.82
N LEU A 47 22.01 -13.44 -36.70
CA LEU A 47 20.77 -14.21 -36.69
C LEU A 47 19.59 -13.43 -37.29
N CYS A 48 19.44 -12.14 -36.97
CA CYS A 48 18.40 -11.30 -37.57
C CYS A 48 18.54 -11.26 -39.10
N ASP A 49 19.75 -11.09 -39.62
CA ASP A 49 20.02 -11.05 -41.06
C ASP A 49 19.75 -12.41 -41.72
N TYR A 50 20.22 -13.49 -41.10
CA TYR A 50 19.99 -14.87 -41.57
C TYR A 50 18.49 -15.21 -41.66
N PHE A 51 17.71 -14.85 -40.63
CA PHE A 51 16.26 -15.07 -40.62
C PHE A 51 15.45 -13.99 -41.36
N GLN A 52 16.12 -12.99 -41.91
CA GLN A 52 15.52 -11.84 -42.62
C GLN A 52 14.47 -11.13 -41.76
N LEU A 53 14.79 -10.91 -40.49
CA LEU A 53 13.89 -10.25 -39.56
C LEU A 53 13.79 -8.75 -39.86
N PRO A 54 12.59 -8.15 -39.80
CA PRO A 54 12.44 -6.70 -39.76
C PRO A 54 13.21 -6.08 -38.60
N ASP A 55 13.64 -4.83 -38.76
CA ASP A 55 14.38 -4.10 -37.73
C ASP A 55 13.57 -3.96 -36.43
N LEU A 56 13.93 -4.77 -35.43
CA LEU A 56 13.32 -4.83 -34.11
C LEU A 56 13.57 -3.58 -33.25
N THR A 57 14.47 -2.70 -33.70
CA THR A 57 14.72 -1.39 -33.07
C THR A 57 13.82 -0.29 -33.62
N THR A 58 12.87 -0.63 -34.50
CA THR A 58 11.87 0.31 -35.01
C THR A 58 10.45 -0.15 -34.73
N ARG A 59 9.56 0.81 -34.51
CA ARG A 59 8.12 0.54 -34.38
C ARG A 59 7.56 -0.16 -35.63
N SER A 60 8.07 0.20 -36.81
CA SER A 60 7.62 -0.39 -38.08
C SER A 60 8.02 -1.87 -38.18
N GLY A 61 9.22 -2.24 -37.73
CA GLY A 61 9.67 -3.62 -37.70
C GLY A 61 8.89 -4.46 -36.70
N LEU A 62 8.68 -3.95 -35.48
CA LEU A 62 7.83 -4.63 -34.48
C LEU A 62 6.40 -4.86 -34.99
N LYS A 63 5.81 -3.88 -35.71
CA LYS A 63 4.51 -4.05 -36.36
C LYS A 63 4.52 -5.15 -37.44
N LYS A 64 5.59 -5.26 -38.23
CA LYS A 64 5.76 -6.33 -39.23
C LYS A 64 5.91 -7.71 -38.58
N ILE A 65 6.65 -7.80 -37.47
CA ILE A 65 6.74 -9.01 -36.65
C ILE A 65 5.35 -9.40 -36.14
N PHE A 66 4.60 -8.46 -35.55
CA PHE A 66 3.27 -8.75 -35.05
C PHE A 66 2.32 -9.30 -36.11
N ALA A 67 2.35 -8.72 -37.32
CA ALA A 67 1.51 -9.18 -38.43
C ALA A 67 1.85 -10.59 -38.92
N ASN A 68 3.08 -11.05 -38.75
CA ASN A 68 3.57 -12.35 -39.23
C ASN A 68 4.18 -13.19 -38.09
N PHE A 69 3.64 -13.03 -36.88
CA PHE A 69 4.27 -13.52 -35.66
C PHE A 69 4.54 -15.03 -35.70
N ASP A 70 3.53 -15.83 -36.05
CA ASP A 70 3.66 -17.28 -36.05
C ASP A 70 4.73 -17.78 -37.03
N THR A 71 4.87 -17.12 -38.19
CA THR A 71 5.90 -17.47 -39.18
C THR A 71 7.30 -17.17 -38.68
N PHE A 72 7.53 -15.97 -38.12
CA PHE A 72 8.85 -15.63 -37.59
C PHE A 72 9.19 -16.44 -36.34
N TYR A 73 8.21 -16.63 -35.45
CA TYR A 73 8.36 -17.46 -34.27
C TYR A 73 8.74 -18.89 -34.64
N GLN A 74 8.01 -19.54 -35.56
CA GLN A 74 8.29 -20.93 -35.93
C GLN A 74 9.72 -21.11 -36.48
N ARG A 75 10.19 -20.20 -37.34
CA ARG A 75 11.56 -20.26 -37.88
C ARG A 75 12.62 -20.16 -36.78
N LEU A 76 12.42 -19.23 -35.84
CA LEU A 76 13.33 -19.05 -34.70
C LEU A 76 13.24 -20.24 -33.73
N ASP A 77 12.05 -20.80 -33.53
CA ASP A 77 11.83 -21.95 -32.66
C ASP A 77 12.46 -23.23 -33.23
N ASP A 78 12.28 -23.50 -34.52
CA ASP A 78 12.91 -24.63 -35.22
C ASP A 78 14.44 -24.55 -35.08
N ALA A 79 15.00 -23.35 -35.29
CA ALA A 79 16.44 -23.14 -35.15
C ALA A 79 16.91 -23.28 -33.68
N TYR A 80 16.11 -22.83 -32.72
CA TYR A 80 16.41 -23.01 -31.30
C TYR A 80 16.44 -24.49 -30.94
N ILE A 81 15.42 -25.26 -31.35
CA ILE A 81 15.29 -26.70 -31.07
C ILE A 81 16.43 -27.49 -31.73
N ALA A 82 16.74 -27.19 -32.99
CA ALA A 82 17.82 -27.86 -33.71
C ALA A 82 19.21 -27.60 -33.09
N ASN A 83 19.36 -26.50 -32.34
CA ASN A 83 20.63 -26.04 -31.80
C ASN A 83 20.66 -25.97 -30.26
N VAL A 84 19.83 -26.76 -29.54
CA VAL A 84 19.77 -26.76 -28.05
C VAL A 84 21.17 -26.93 -27.39
N GLY A 85 22.09 -27.62 -28.07
CA GLY A 85 23.48 -27.80 -27.63
C GLY A 85 24.41 -26.60 -27.89
N ASN A 86 24.07 -25.69 -28.80
CA ASN A 86 24.88 -24.52 -29.14
C ASN A 86 24.39 -23.28 -28.37
N GLU A 87 25.19 -22.83 -27.40
CA GLU A 87 24.86 -21.72 -26.50
C GLU A 87 24.76 -20.38 -27.22
N LYS A 88 25.61 -20.14 -28.24
CA LYS A 88 25.60 -18.89 -29.00
C LYS A 88 24.33 -18.77 -29.85
N VAL A 89 23.93 -19.85 -30.53
CA VAL A 89 22.70 -19.85 -31.34
C VAL A 89 21.47 -19.69 -30.45
N THR A 90 21.33 -20.52 -29.41
CA THR A 90 20.16 -20.47 -28.51
C THR A 90 20.09 -19.16 -27.73
N GLY A 91 21.23 -18.67 -27.24
CA GLY A 91 21.34 -17.36 -26.59
C GLY A 91 20.97 -16.22 -27.55
N GLY A 92 21.50 -16.23 -28.78
CA GLY A 92 21.17 -15.23 -29.79
C GLY A 92 19.68 -15.18 -30.12
N ILE A 93 19.03 -16.34 -30.25
CA ILE A 93 17.57 -16.42 -30.46
C ILE A 93 16.81 -15.86 -29.25
N VAL A 94 17.23 -16.17 -28.01
CA VAL A 94 16.67 -15.54 -26.80
C VAL A 94 16.89 -14.03 -26.79
N GLY A 95 18.02 -13.54 -27.28
CA GLY A 95 18.29 -12.11 -27.48
C GLY A 95 17.30 -11.46 -28.47
N ILE A 96 16.96 -12.16 -29.57
CA ILE A 96 15.93 -11.73 -30.53
C ILE A 96 14.56 -11.66 -29.86
N TYR A 97 14.15 -12.71 -29.13
CA TYR A 97 12.88 -12.69 -28.39
C TYR A 97 12.83 -11.57 -27.36
N THR A 98 13.94 -11.31 -26.68
CA THR A 98 14.05 -10.20 -25.71
C THR A 98 13.85 -8.85 -26.39
N LYS A 99 14.41 -8.62 -27.58
CA LYS A 99 14.17 -7.40 -28.36
C LYS A 99 12.68 -7.23 -28.71
N MET A 100 11.99 -8.32 -29.06
CA MET A 100 10.54 -8.30 -29.32
C MET A 100 9.72 -7.95 -28.06
N CYS A 101 10.20 -8.30 -26.86
CA CYS A 101 9.51 -8.04 -25.60
C CYS A 101 9.40 -6.56 -25.19
N ALA A 102 10.04 -5.66 -25.93
CA ALA A 102 9.78 -4.21 -25.84
C ALA A 102 8.32 -3.88 -26.20
N ASP A 103 7.68 -4.69 -27.05
CA ASP A 103 6.24 -4.64 -27.30
C ASP A 103 5.52 -5.61 -26.35
N SER A 104 4.61 -5.07 -25.53
CA SER A 104 3.87 -5.85 -24.53
C SER A 104 3.02 -6.98 -25.12
N ILE A 105 2.47 -6.80 -26.32
CA ILE A 105 1.61 -7.81 -26.95
C ILE A 105 2.47 -8.94 -27.52
N LEU A 106 3.58 -8.60 -28.17
CA LEU A 106 4.55 -9.61 -28.64
C LEU A 106 5.13 -10.41 -27.48
N ARG A 107 5.47 -9.75 -26.37
CA ARG A 107 5.94 -10.41 -25.16
C ARG A 107 4.93 -11.44 -24.65
N THR A 108 3.65 -11.06 -24.52
CA THR A 108 2.61 -12.00 -24.05
C THR A 108 2.52 -13.21 -24.98
N LYS A 109 2.49 -13.00 -26.30
CA LYS A 109 2.50 -14.10 -27.28
C LYS A 109 3.72 -15.01 -27.14
N LEU A 110 4.91 -14.45 -26.91
CA LEU A 110 6.13 -15.22 -26.69
C LEU A 110 6.06 -16.05 -25.40
N PHE A 111 5.47 -15.49 -24.33
CA PHE A 111 5.25 -16.20 -23.08
C PHE A 111 4.28 -17.37 -23.22
N GLU A 112 3.14 -17.16 -23.91
CA GLU A 112 2.19 -18.22 -24.25
C GLU A 112 2.85 -19.35 -25.05
N LYS A 113 3.87 -19.01 -25.86
CA LYS A 113 4.68 -19.96 -26.63
C LYS A 113 5.92 -20.48 -25.86
N GLY A 114 5.96 -20.34 -24.54
CA GLY A 114 6.97 -20.95 -23.69
C GLY A 114 8.33 -20.26 -23.68
N LEU A 115 8.40 -18.94 -23.90
CA LEU A 115 9.67 -18.17 -23.83
C LEU A 115 10.44 -18.42 -22.53
N LEU A 116 9.77 -18.46 -21.39
CA LEU A 116 10.43 -18.70 -20.10
C LEU A 116 11.21 -20.02 -20.09
N LEU A 117 10.62 -21.11 -20.63
CA LEU A 117 11.26 -22.43 -20.71
C LEU A 117 12.52 -22.42 -21.60
N LYS A 118 12.64 -21.47 -22.53
CA LYS A 118 13.81 -21.29 -23.38
C LYS A 118 14.89 -20.44 -22.70
N ILE A 119 14.50 -19.52 -21.83
CA ILE A 119 15.47 -18.69 -21.08
C ILE A 119 16.11 -19.50 -19.95
N MET A 120 15.34 -20.29 -19.20
CA MET A 120 15.83 -20.94 -17.97
C MET A 120 17.10 -21.80 -18.14
N PRO A 121 17.25 -22.64 -19.19
CA PRO A 121 18.46 -23.44 -19.37
C PRO A 121 19.73 -22.62 -19.59
N LEU A 122 19.60 -21.39 -20.08
CA LEU A 122 20.72 -20.49 -20.35
C LEU A 122 21.21 -19.76 -19.10
N VAL A 123 20.40 -19.70 -18.03
CA VAL A 123 20.76 -19.06 -16.76
C VAL A 123 21.89 -19.80 -16.07
N SER A 124 21.96 -21.13 -16.17
CA SER A 124 23.01 -21.90 -15.49
C SER A 124 24.31 -22.05 -16.30
N LYS A 125 24.38 -21.47 -17.51
CA LYS A 125 25.49 -21.64 -18.46
C LYS A 125 26.44 -20.44 -18.42
N PRO A 126 27.75 -20.61 -18.18
CA PRO A 126 28.68 -19.50 -17.98
C PRO A 126 28.69 -18.45 -19.11
N THR A 127 28.62 -18.88 -20.38
CA THR A 127 28.73 -17.95 -21.52
C THR A 127 27.46 -17.12 -21.73
N SER A 128 26.29 -17.71 -21.49
CA SER A 128 24.97 -17.12 -21.74
C SER A 128 24.27 -16.58 -20.49
N HIS A 129 24.84 -16.80 -19.30
CA HIS A 129 24.25 -16.44 -18.01
C HIS A 129 23.74 -15.00 -17.97
N HIS A 130 24.62 -14.02 -18.22
CA HIS A 130 24.24 -12.60 -18.19
C HIS A 130 23.22 -12.22 -19.25
N LEU A 131 23.25 -12.85 -20.43
CA LEU A 131 22.28 -12.60 -21.47
C LEU A 131 20.88 -13.06 -21.03
N ALA A 132 20.80 -14.27 -20.49
CA ALA A 132 19.56 -14.85 -19.99
C ALA A 132 18.98 -14.03 -18.83
N LEU A 133 19.83 -13.61 -17.87
CA LEU A 133 19.41 -12.73 -16.79
C LEU A 133 18.91 -11.38 -17.30
N ARG A 134 19.63 -10.75 -18.23
CA ARG A 134 19.20 -9.48 -18.85
C ARG A 134 17.87 -9.63 -19.59
N ALA A 135 17.64 -10.77 -20.23
CA ALA A 135 16.36 -11.10 -20.85
C ALA A 135 15.23 -11.12 -19.82
N LEU A 136 15.41 -11.83 -18.69
CA LEU A 136 14.42 -11.89 -17.61
C LEU A 136 14.14 -10.51 -17.01
N THR A 137 15.17 -9.72 -16.74
CA THR A 137 15.00 -8.35 -16.22
C THR A 137 14.22 -7.48 -17.21
N THR A 138 14.55 -7.54 -18.50
CA THR A 138 13.84 -6.77 -19.55
C THR A 138 12.36 -7.17 -19.64
N VAL A 139 12.09 -8.46 -19.58
CA VAL A 139 10.73 -9.01 -19.64
C VAL A 139 9.90 -8.61 -18.43
N THR A 140 10.47 -8.70 -17.22
CA THR A 140 9.76 -8.35 -15.97
C THR A 140 9.54 -6.86 -15.85
N HIS A 141 10.52 -6.04 -16.25
CA HIS A 141 10.46 -4.59 -16.14
C HIS A 141 9.21 -4.01 -16.80
N HIS A 142 8.88 -4.46 -18.02
CA HIS A 142 7.66 -4.06 -18.71
C HIS A 142 6.52 -5.08 -18.63
N GLY A 143 6.71 -6.19 -17.93
CA GLY A 143 5.81 -7.34 -17.86
C GLY A 143 4.44 -7.00 -17.26
N GLY A 144 3.38 -7.60 -17.80
CA GLY A 144 2.08 -7.61 -17.12
C GLY A 144 2.12 -8.50 -15.87
N MET A 145 1.12 -8.37 -15.00
CA MET A 145 1.06 -9.11 -13.72
C MET A 145 1.20 -10.63 -13.93
N ASP A 146 0.52 -11.21 -14.92
CA ASP A 146 0.57 -12.66 -15.17
C ASP A 146 1.97 -13.14 -15.56
N VAL A 147 2.67 -12.38 -16.41
CA VAL A 147 4.05 -12.69 -16.84
C VAL A 147 5.00 -12.61 -15.65
N ARG A 148 4.89 -11.57 -14.83
CA ARG A 148 5.70 -11.39 -13.62
C ARG A 148 5.43 -12.50 -12.61
N LYS A 149 4.17 -12.88 -12.42
CA LYS A 149 3.76 -13.99 -11.56
C LYS A 149 4.32 -15.32 -12.04
N GLU A 150 4.22 -15.62 -13.34
CA GLU A 150 4.79 -16.85 -13.89
C GLU A 150 6.31 -16.93 -13.68
N ILE A 151 7.03 -15.83 -13.93
CA ILE A 151 8.48 -15.75 -13.70
C ILE A 151 8.80 -15.93 -12.21
N GLY A 152 8.09 -15.23 -11.32
CA GLY A 152 8.27 -15.36 -9.87
C GLY A 152 8.06 -16.79 -9.38
N LEU A 153 7.07 -17.51 -9.90
CA LEU A 153 6.79 -18.87 -9.46
C LEU A 153 7.73 -19.92 -10.07
N LYS A 154 8.14 -19.76 -11.33
CA LYS A 154 8.92 -20.77 -12.06
C LYS A 154 10.43 -20.53 -12.06
N ALA A 155 10.88 -19.27 -12.04
CA ALA A 155 12.30 -18.93 -12.16
C ALA A 155 13.02 -18.84 -10.82
N THR A 156 12.30 -18.54 -9.72
CA THR A 156 12.89 -18.25 -8.41
C THR A 156 13.88 -19.31 -7.91
N PRO A 157 13.59 -20.62 -7.94
CA PRO A 157 14.57 -21.62 -7.47
C PRO A 157 15.90 -21.56 -8.21
N VAL A 158 15.87 -21.35 -9.54
CA VAL A 158 17.07 -21.26 -10.38
C VAL A 158 17.80 -19.94 -10.13
N LEU A 159 17.08 -18.84 -10.00
CA LEU A 159 17.66 -17.51 -9.75
C LEU A 159 18.34 -17.44 -8.38
N LEU A 160 17.72 -17.99 -7.33
CA LEU A 160 18.34 -18.06 -6.01
C LEU A 160 19.56 -18.97 -6.00
N SER A 161 19.51 -20.11 -6.72
CA SER A 161 20.68 -20.98 -6.87
C SER A 161 21.82 -20.28 -7.62
N ALA A 162 21.52 -19.52 -8.68
CA ALA A 162 22.53 -18.76 -9.40
C ALA A 162 23.18 -17.68 -8.52
N LEU A 163 22.38 -16.98 -7.71
CA LEU A 163 22.88 -15.99 -6.75
C LEU A 163 23.79 -16.63 -5.70
N GLN A 164 23.45 -17.83 -5.22
CA GLN A 164 24.25 -18.57 -4.25
C GLN A 164 25.56 -19.12 -4.85
N ASN A 165 25.54 -19.54 -6.12
CA ASN A 165 26.69 -20.15 -6.78
C ASN A 165 27.71 -19.11 -7.31
N HIS A 166 27.27 -17.89 -7.59
CA HIS A 166 28.11 -16.80 -8.11
C HIS A 166 28.03 -15.55 -7.22
N PRO A 167 28.38 -15.65 -5.93
CA PRO A 167 28.16 -14.57 -4.98
C PRO A 167 29.03 -13.32 -5.27
N GLU A 168 30.14 -13.47 -5.99
CA GLU A 168 31.05 -12.37 -6.35
C GLU A 168 30.65 -11.63 -7.64
N ASP A 169 29.70 -12.18 -8.41
CA ASP A 169 29.22 -11.56 -9.64
C ASP A 169 28.08 -10.58 -9.32
N LEU A 170 28.45 -9.37 -8.89
CA LEU A 170 27.48 -8.34 -8.51
C LEU A 170 26.58 -7.90 -9.67
N LYS A 171 27.03 -8.06 -10.92
CA LYS A 171 26.24 -7.72 -12.11
C LYS A 171 25.16 -8.77 -12.37
N ALA A 172 25.48 -10.04 -12.21
CA ALA A 172 24.47 -11.09 -12.21
C ALA A 172 23.49 -10.91 -11.04
N ALA A 173 24.02 -10.61 -9.85
CA ALA A 173 23.21 -10.39 -8.66
C ALA A 173 22.19 -9.25 -8.85
N GLU A 174 22.60 -8.11 -9.42
CA GLU A 174 21.71 -7.00 -9.77
C GLU A 174 20.56 -7.43 -10.68
N LEU A 175 20.86 -8.17 -11.76
CA LEU A 175 19.84 -8.64 -12.70
C LEU A 175 18.88 -9.67 -12.06
N ILE A 176 19.41 -10.56 -11.22
CA ILE A 176 18.63 -11.55 -10.47
C ILE A 176 17.68 -10.83 -9.50
N VAL A 177 18.23 -9.95 -8.65
CA VAL A 177 17.46 -9.22 -7.64
C VAL A 177 16.40 -8.34 -8.29
N SER A 178 16.74 -7.62 -9.37
CA SER A 178 15.76 -6.81 -10.11
C SER A 178 14.61 -7.66 -10.67
N THR A 179 14.94 -8.81 -11.26
CA THR A 179 13.93 -9.75 -11.79
C THR A 179 13.00 -10.25 -10.67
N LEU A 180 13.57 -10.62 -9.53
CA LEU A 180 12.83 -11.09 -8.36
C LEU A 180 11.97 -9.98 -7.76
N ALA A 181 12.50 -8.76 -7.58
CA ALA A 181 11.77 -7.60 -7.05
C ALA A 181 10.51 -7.31 -7.86
N HIS A 182 10.63 -7.19 -9.19
CA HIS A 182 9.48 -6.98 -10.07
C HIS A 182 8.45 -8.11 -10.00
N SER A 183 8.93 -9.36 -9.84
CA SER A 183 8.07 -10.55 -9.87
C SER A 183 7.35 -10.78 -8.55
N PHE A 184 8.05 -10.64 -7.42
CA PHE A 184 7.50 -10.83 -6.08
C PHE A 184 6.46 -9.76 -5.76
N GLY A 185 6.67 -8.50 -6.17
CA GLY A 185 5.68 -7.44 -6.00
C GLY A 185 4.33 -7.78 -6.63
N SER A 186 4.34 -8.44 -7.79
CA SER A 186 3.10 -8.89 -8.46
C SER A 186 2.37 -10.04 -7.77
N ILE A 187 2.99 -10.67 -6.76
CA ILE A 187 2.43 -11.80 -6.03
C ILE A 187 2.12 -11.40 -4.59
N LEU A 188 3.03 -10.67 -3.93
CA LEU A 188 3.01 -10.39 -2.49
C LEU A 188 2.42 -9.02 -2.14
N ASN A 189 2.28 -8.08 -3.08
CA ASN A 189 1.66 -6.78 -2.79
C ASN A 189 0.16 -6.76 -3.09
N GLU A 190 -0.47 -7.92 -3.32
CA GLU A 190 -1.92 -8.01 -3.49
C GLU A 190 -2.67 -7.84 -2.16
N VAL A 191 -3.86 -7.23 -2.23
CA VAL A 191 -4.80 -7.10 -1.11
C VAL A 191 -5.14 -8.46 -0.51
N ASN A 192 -5.31 -9.46 -1.38
CA ASN A 192 -5.64 -10.80 -0.97
C ASN A 192 -4.37 -11.59 -0.66
N LYS A 193 -4.42 -12.39 0.40
CA LYS A 193 -3.33 -13.28 0.76
C LYS A 193 -3.06 -14.28 -0.37
N PRO A 194 -1.81 -14.41 -0.85
CA PRO A 194 -1.45 -15.38 -1.88
C PRO A 194 -1.65 -16.83 -1.41
N SER A 195 -1.78 -17.74 -2.37
CA SER A 195 -1.96 -19.16 -2.03
C SER A 195 -0.72 -19.71 -1.31
N THR A 196 -0.91 -20.65 -0.38
CA THR A 196 0.21 -21.29 0.33
C THR A 196 1.17 -22.00 -0.62
N LYS A 197 0.66 -22.50 -1.76
CA LYS A 197 1.49 -23.11 -2.81
C LYS A 197 2.43 -22.08 -3.43
N ASP A 198 1.90 -20.91 -3.77
CA ASP A 198 2.68 -19.82 -4.37
C ASP A 198 3.76 -19.33 -3.40
N ILE A 199 3.41 -19.09 -2.14
CA ILE A 199 4.37 -18.67 -1.09
C ILE A 199 5.52 -19.68 -0.96
N LYS A 200 5.22 -20.98 -0.94
CA LYS A 200 6.26 -22.03 -0.87
C LYS A 200 7.19 -22.01 -2.08
N GLN A 201 6.67 -21.72 -3.27
CA GLN A 201 7.48 -21.66 -4.50
C GLN A 201 8.45 -20.48 -4.52
N LEU A 202 8.11 -19.37 -3.87
CA LEU A 202 8.97 -18.20 -3.76
C LEU A 202 10.20 -18.44 -2.86
N ASN A 203 10.18 -19.45 -1.98
CA ASN A 203 11.28 -19.75 -1.06
C ASN A 203 11.80 -18.49 -0.34
N VAL A 204 10.86 -17.73 0.24
CA VAL A 204 11.12 -16.46 0.94
C VAL A 204 12.25 -16.55 1.98
N PRO A 205 12.37 -17.61 2.81
CA PRO A 205 13.47 -17.70 3.77
C PRO A 205 14.86 -17.67 3.11
N THR A 206 15.02 -18.35 1.97
CA THR A 206 16.31 -18.36 1.26
C THR A 206 16.58 -17.02 0.58
N MET A 207 15.55 -16.42 -0.02
CA MET A 207 15.64 -15.10 -0.64
C MET A 207 16.09 -14.04 0.38
N ILE A 208 15.42 -13.95 1.54
CA ILE A 208 15.72 -12.96 2.56
C ILE A 208 17.18 -13.06 3.00
N ARG A 209 17.68 -14.27 3.28
CA ARG A 209 19.08 -14.49 3.68
C ARG A 209 20.05 -14.03 2.61
N LEU A 210 19.91 -14.53 1.38
CA LEU A 210 20.85 -14.23 0.29
C LEU A 210 20.91 -12.73 -0.03
N VAL A 211 19.76 -12.06 -0.08
CA VAL A 211 19.69 -10.63 -0.43
C VAL A 211 20.19 -9.75 0.72
N THR A 212 19.89 -10.10 1.97
CA THR A 212 20.43 -9.38 3.15
C THR A 212 21.95 -9.52 3.24
N ASP A 213 22.49 -10.72 2.99
CA ASP A 213 23.93 -10.95 2.99
C ASP A 213 24.63 -10.25 1.81
N LEU A 214 23.98 -10.18 0.65
CA LEU A 214 24.47 -9.45 -0.53
C LEU A 214 24.65 -7.95 -0.24
N LEU A 215 23.73 -7.35 0.51
CA LEU A 215 23.80 -5.92 0.88
C LEU A 215 24.96 -5.58 1.83
N ARG A 216 25.64 -6.59 2.40
CA ARG A 216 26.88 -6.37 3.16
C ARG A 216 28.12 -6.24 2.28
N LYS A 217 28.04 -6.60 0.99
CA LYS A 217 29.20 -6.64 0.12
C LYS A 217 29.61 -5.23 -0.33
N PRO A 218 30.92 -4.93 -0.35
CA PRO A 218 31.39 -3.71 -1.00
C PRO A 218 31.16 -3.82 -2.51
N GLY A 219 30.96 -2.68 -3.18
CA GLY A 219 30.87 -2.61 -4.64
C GLY A 219 29.45 -2.79 -5.20
N ILE A 220 28.42 -2.90 -4.37
CA ILE A 220 27.03 -2.93 -4.87
C ILE A 220 26.70 -1.60 -5.56
N SER A 221 25.92 -1.68 -6.63
CA SER A 221 25.42 -0.49 -7.35
C SER A 221 24.19 0.10 -6.65
N THR A 222 23.87 1.36 -6.96
CA THR A 222 22.60 1.99 -6.55
C THR A 222 21.40 1.16 -7.00
N GLN A 223 21.44 0.62 -8.23
CA GLN A 223 20.35 -0.21 -8.75
C GLN A 223 20.16 -1.49 -7.95
N LEU A 224 21.25 -2.18 -7.61
CA LEU A 224 21.17 -3.40 -6.81
C LEU A 224 20.62 -3.08 -5.42
N LEU A 225 21.06 -1.97 -4.80
CA LEU A 225 20.54 -1.52 -3.51
C LEU A 225 19.03 -1.27 -3.56
N ASP A 226 18.55 -0.47 -4.50
CA ASP A 226 17.13 -0.11 -4.63
C ASP A 226 16.24 -1.35 -4.74
N HIS A 227 16.57 -2.25 -5.68
CA HIS A 227 15.77 -3.46 -5.90
C HIS A 227 15.93 -4.48 -4.78
N ALA A 228 17.08 -4.54 -4.11
CA ALA A 228 17.28 -5.42 -2.96
C ALA A 228 16.39 -4.99 -1.79
N VAL A 229 16.35 -3.69 -1.49
CA VAL A 229 15.48 -3.14 -0.44
C VAL A 229 14.00 -3.30 -0.80
N GLU A 230 13.64 -3.08 -2.07
CA GLU A 230 12.30 -3.40 -2.58
C GLU A 230 11.94 -4.88 -2.35
N LEU A 231 12.80 -5.79 -2.79
CA LEU A 231 12.55 -7.23 -2.70
C LEU A 231 12.41 -7.73 -1.25
N ILE A 232 13.25 -7.28 -0.32
CA ILE A 232 13.17 -7.72 1.09
C ILE A 232 11.96 -7.11 1.82
N THR A 233 11.42 -5.97 1.37
CA THR A 233 10.26 -5.35 2.03
C THR A 233 8.93 -5.92 1.55
N GLN A 234 8.86 -6.50 0.35
CA GLN A 234 7.64 -7.16 -0.19
C GLN A 234 7.08 -8.32 0.66
N PRO A 235 7.87 -9.27 1.20
CA PRO A 235 7.33 -10.37 2.01
C PRO A 235 6.80 -9.97 3.39
N THR A 236 7.00 -8.73 3.84
CA THR A 236 6.73 -8.31 5.22
C THR A 236 5.26 -8.46 5.62
N LEU A 237 4.30 -8.33 4.71
CA LEU A 237 2.88 -8.49 5.02
C LEU A 237 2.46 -9.97 5.08
N HIS A 238 2.64 -10.70 3.97
CA HIS A 238 2.07 -12.05 3.81
C HIS A 238 2.99 -13.19 4.24
N CYS A 239 4.30 -12.92 4.38
CA CYS A 239 5.35 -13.86 4.81
C CYS A 239 6.08 -13.36 6.07
N TRP A 240 5.37 -12.63 6.93
CA TRP A 240 5.90 -12.01 8.13
C TRP A 240 6.61 -12.98 9.10
N LYS A 241 6.18 -14.26 9.16
CA LYS A 241 6.82 -15.28 10.00
C LYS A 241 8.24 -15.59 9.54
N ASP A 242 8.41 -15.83 8.24
CA ASP A 242 9.71 -16.06 7.63
C ASP A 242 10.64 -14.84 7.83
N CYS A 243 10.07 -13.63 7.76
CA CYS A 243 10.82 -12.40 8.03
C CYS A 243 11.29 -12.31 9.49
N LYS A 244 10.43 -12.66 10.47
CA LYS A 244 10.77 -12.67 11.90
C LYS A 244 11.77 -13.76 12.28
N GLU A 245 11.79 -14.87 11.54
CA GLU A 245 12.77 -15.94 11.72
C GLU A 245 14.19 -15.55 11.29
N TYR A 246 14.35 -14.44 10.54
CA TYR A 246 15.66 -13.93 10.12
C TYR A 246 15.92 -12.49 10.63
N PRO A 247 16.29 -12.34 11.93
CA PRO A 247 16.55 -11.03 12.55
C PRO A 247 17.50 -10.07 11.81
N PRO A 248 18.55 -10.53 11.10
CA PRO A 248 19.44 -9.61 10.37
C PRO A 248 18.73 -8.74 9.33
N MET A 249 17.64 -9.22 8.72
CA MET A 249 16.82 -8.42 7.79
C MET A 249 16.07 -7.30 8.52
N ILE A 250 15.50 -7.58 9.68
CA ILE A 250 14.84 -6.55 10.51
C ILE A 250 15.87 -5.54 10.99
N SER A 251 17.05 -6.00 11.43
CA SER A 251 18.16 -5.14 11.81
C SER A 251 18.60 -4.23 10.66
N LEU A 252 18.68 -4.76 9.43
CA LEU A 252 18.95 -3.97 8.24
C LEU A 252 17.89 -2.89 8.04
N LEU A 253 16.59 -3.23 8.02
CA LEU A 253 15.51 -2.25 7.82
C LEU A 253 15.54 -1.15 8.89
N VAL A 254 15.79 -1.50 10.15
CA VAL A 254 15.93 -0.50 11.22
C VAL A 254 17.19 0.36 11.02
N GLY A 255 18.30 -0.24 10.57
CA GLY A 255 19.53 0.48 10.23
C GLY A 255 19.35 1.47 9.08
N LEU A 256 18.56 1.10 8.06
CA LEU A 256 18.25 1.95 6.90
C LEU A 256 17.49 3.22 7.28
N LEU A 257 16.82 3.28 8.45
CA LEU A 257 16.22 4.52 8.95
C LEU A 257 17.26 5.65 9.16
N ARG A 258 18.57 5.34 9.16
CA ARG A 258 19.66 6.32 9.26
C ARG A 258 20.19 6.83 7.92
N SER A 259 19.77 6.26 6.81
CA SER A 259 20.25 6.67 5.49
C SER A 259 19.90 8.15 5.23
N THR A 260 20.79 8.85 4.53
CA THR A 260 20.51 10.22 4.06
C THR A 260 19.46 10.25 2.94
N ASP A 261 19.15 9.10 2.33
CA ASP A 261 18.06 8.94 1.37
C ASP A 261 16.72 8.71 2.07
N LEU A 262 15.80 9.67 1.91
CA LEU A 262 14.43 9.55 2.44
C LEU A 262 13.67 8.36 1.85
N SER A 263 13.88 8.05 0.57
CA SER A 263 13.17 6.96 -0.12
C SER A 263 13.52 5.62 0.50
N LEU A 264 14.82 5.37 0.79
CA LEU A 264 15.27 4.18 1.52
C LEU A 264 14.69 4.11 2.93
N ARG A 265 14.65 5.25 3.66
CA ARG A 265 14.06 5.30 4.99
C ARG A 265 12.56 4.95 4.97
N CYS A 266 11.80 5.48 4.03
CA CYS A 266 10.37 5.23 3.90
C CYS A 266 10.07 3.82 3.39
N MET A 267 10.89 3.28 2.49
CA MET A 267 10.84 1.87 2.08
C MET A 267 10.99 0.95 3.29
N ALA A 268 12.01 1.20 4.12
CA ALA A 268 12.26 0.43 5.34
C ALA A 268 11.13 0.60 6.37
N LEU A 269 10.67 1.83 6.62
CA LEU A 269 9.57 2.11 7.54
C LEU A 269 8.30 1.38 7.12
N GLY A 270 7.90 1.45 5.85
CA GLY A 270 6.70 0.74 5.39
C GLY A 270 6.84 -0.79 5.46
N GLY A 271 8.03 -1.34 5.22
CA GLY A 271 8.32 -2.76 5.47
C GLY A 271 8.15 -3.14 6.94
N LEU A 272 8.66 -2.31 7.86
CA LEU A 272 8.55 -2.53 9.31
C LEU A 272 7.11 -2.39 9.81
N LEU A 273 6.33 -1.46 9.25
CA LEU A 273 4.90 -1.33 9.54
C LEU A 273 4.15 -2.59 9.09
N ARG A 274 4.34 -3.05 7.85
CA ARG A 274 3.65 -4.23 7.29
C ARG A 274 4.01 -5.52 8.02
N LEU A 275 5.24 -5.65 8.51
CA LEU A 275 5.73 -6.81 9.28
C LEU A 275 4.84 -7.17 10.47
N GLU A 276 4.25 -6.16 11.09
CA GLU A 276 3.44 -6.31 12.30
C GLU A 276 1.94 -6.40 12.01
N GLY A 277 1.51 -6.12 10.77
CA GLY A 277 0.09 -6.04 10.41
C GLY A 277 -0.67 -7.34 10.69
N SER A 278 -0.13 -8.48 10.27
CA SER A 278 -0.83 -9.78 10.36
C SER A 278 -1.05 -10.29 11.79
N ILE A 279 -0.38 -9.71 12.80
CA ILE A 279 -0.55 -10.06 14.21
C ILE A 279 -1.16 -8.92 15.03
N ALA A 280 -1.49 -7.81 14.37
CA ALA A 280 -2.01 -6.64 15.03
C ALA A 280 -3.43 -6.87 15.55
N GLU A 281 -3.70 -6.31 16.71
CA GLU A 281 -5.04 -6.14 17.25
C GLU A 281 -5.67 -4.87 16.67
N ASP A 282 -6.99 -4.87 16.52
CA ASP A 282 -7.74 -3.64 16.24
C ASP A 282 -7.57 -2.65 17.40
N ASP A 283 -7.53 -1.36 17.07
CA ASP A 283 -7.48 -0.32 18.07
C ASP A 283 -8.82 -0.19 18.81
N THR A 284 -8.75 0.11 20.12
CA THR A 284 -9.92 0.18 20.99
C THR A 284 -10.67 1.50 20.76
N ARG A 285 -11.70 1.47 19.91
CA ARG A 285 -12.52 2.67 19.61
C ARG A 285 -13.53 3.02 20.70
N PHE A 286 -13.90 2.06 21.53
CA PHE A 286 -14.93 2.20 22.56
C PHE A 286 -14.34 2.11 23.97
N ARG A 287 -14.59 3.11 24.82
CA ARG A 287 -14.28 3.03 26.26
C ARG A 287 -15.51 2.57 27.01
N ASP A 288 -15.37 1.52 27.79
CA ASP A 288 -16.40 1.05 28.70
C ASP A 288 -16.65 2.12 29.79
N PRO A 289 -17.84 2.73 29.84
CA PRO A 289 -18.14 3.77 30.82
C PRO A 289 -18.00 3.28 32.27
N GLN A 290 -18.35 2.02 32.55
CA GLN A 290 -18.29 1.47 33.91
C GLN A 290 -16.84 1.29 34.37
N LYS A 291 -15.95 0.86 33.47
CA LYS A 291 -14.52 0.77 33.77
C LYS A 291 -13.91 2.14 34.03
N LEU A 292 -14.28 3.14 33.23
CA LEU A 292 -13.81 4.50 33.43
C LEU A 292 -14.25 5.07 34.79
N ILE A 293 -15.52 4.88 35.16
CA ILE A 293 -16.05 5.30 36.47
C ILE A 293 -15.31 4.58 37.60
N ALA A 294 -15.15 3.25 37.50
CA ALA A 294 -14.45 2.47 38.50
C ALA A 294 -12.97 2.86 38.64
N ALA A 295 -12.32 3.22 37.53
CA ALA A 295 -10.93 3.69 37.53
C ALA A 295 -10.79 5.02 38.28
N VAL A 296 -11.69 5.98 38.05
CA VAL A 296 -11.67 7.27 38.74
C VAL A 296 -12.02 7.13 40.23
N GLN A 297 -12.96 6.25 40.58
CA GLN A 297 -13.30 5.96 41.97
C GLN A 297 -12.14 5.34 42.78
N ARG A 298 -11.21 4.66 42.13
CA ARG A 298 -10.02 4.07 42.76
C ARG A 298 -8.88 5.07 42.99
N GLU A 299 -9.07 6.32 42.57
CA GLU A 299 -8.08 7.38 42.55
C GLU A 299 -6.88 7.09 41.62
N LEU A 300 -6.44 8.11 40.88
CA LEU A 300 -5.25 7.98 40.04
C LEU A 300 -3.98 7.97 40.90
N PRO A 301 -2.94 7.21 40.52
CA PRO A 301 -1.62 7.34 41.10
C PRO A 301 -1.15 8.79 41.17
N GLN A 302 -0.46 9.18 42.25
CA GLN A 302 -0.13 10.58 42.55
C GLN A 302 0.62 11.28 41.41
N HIS A 303 1.51 10.58 40.71
CA HIS A 303 2.25 11.17 39.58
C HIS A 303 1.36 11.47 38.38
N LEU A 304 0.40 10.58 38.06
CA LEU A 304 -0.58 10.81 37.00
C LEU A 304 -1.59 11.90 37.37
N ALA A 305 -2.06 11.92 38.63
CA ALA A 305 -2.92 12.97 39.14
C ALA A 305 -2.25 14.35 39.03
N LYS A 306 -0.95 14.45 39.37
CA LYS A 306 -0.18 15.69 39.21
C LYS A 306 -0.07 16.13 37.75
N ILE A 307 0.09 15.19 36.81
CA ILE A 307 0.13 15.50 35.36
C ILE A 307 -1.21 16.10 34.91
N ILE A 308 -2.33 15.51 35.32
CA ILE A 308 -3.68 16.02 34.99
C ILE A 308 -3.91 17.40 35.62
N MET A 309 -3.52 17.58 36.87
CA MET A 309 -3.65 18.87 37.55
C MET A 309 -2.80 19.97 36.88
N ASN A 310 -1.57 19.64 36.48
CA ASN A 310 -0.69 20.58 35.77
C ASN A 310 -1.21 20.96 34.38
N TYR A 311 -1.87 20.03 33.67
CA TYR A 311 -2.51 20.30 32.39
C TYR A 311 -3.78 21.16 32.55
N GLY A 312 -4.57 20.86 33.58
CA GLY A 312 -5.88 21.44 33.83
C GLY A 312 -6.92 20.33 33.95
N HIS A 313 -7.35 20.05 35.18
CA HIS A 313 -8.28 18.96 35.49
C HIS A 313 -9.56 18.99 34.64
N ASP A 314 -10.16 20.17 34.49
CA ASP A 314 -11.43 20.35 33.76
C ASP A 314 -11.27 20.27 32.23
N GLN A 315 -10.03 20.26 31.74
CA GLN A 315 -9.71 20.10 30.31
C GLN A 315 -9.28 18.67 29.96
N SER A 316 -9.12 17.79 30.95
CA SER A 316 -8.75 16.38 30.70
C SER A 316 -9.85 15.60 29.99
N GLU A 317 -9.49 14.60 29.19
CA GLU A 317 -10.49 13.81 28.45
C GLU A 317 -11.39 13.02 29.40
N THR A 318 -10.83 12.53 30.52
CA THR A 318 -11.56 11.80 31.54
C THR A 318 -12.63 12.66 32.20
N THR A 319 -12.27 13.87 32.66
CA THR A 319 -13.22 14.78 33.31
C THR A 319 -14.32 15.20 32.34
N LEU A 320 -13.97 15.57 31.10
CA LEU A 320 -14.95 15.94 30.08
C LEU A 320 -15.91 14.79 29.74
N THR A 321 -15.40 13.57 29.66
CA THR A 321 -16.21 12.38 29.37
C THR A 321 -17.15 12.04 30.53
N LEU A 322 -16.66 12.03 31.77
CA LEU A 322 -17.49 11.76 32.95
C LEU A 322 -18.53 12.87 33.19
N GLY A 323 -18.14 14.14 33.04
CA GLY A 323 -19.07 15.26 33.10
C GLY A 323 -20.19 15.12 32.06
N SER A 324 -19.85 14.71 30.84
CA SER A 324 -20.83 14.48 29.78
C SER A 324 -21.81 13.36 30.10
N TYR A 325 -21.40 12.30 30.81
CA TYR A 325 -22.35 11.27 31.26
C TYR A 325 -23.35 11.81 32.27
N VAL A 326 -22.89 12.60 33.24
CA VAL A 326 -23.77 13.24 34.24
C VAL A 326 -24.75 14.20 33.56
N ASP A 327 -24.27 15.01 32.63
CA ASP A 327 -25.10 15.96 31.90
C ASP A 327 -26.09 15.26 30.96
N ASN A 328 -25.67 14.16 30.31
CA ASN A 328 -26.55 13.32 29.51
C ASN A 328 -27.70 12.75 30.36
N GLN A 329 -27.40 12.18 31.53
CA GLN A 329 -28.41 11.65 32.45
C GLN A 329 -29.38 12.74 32.92
N LYS A 330 -28.85 13.89 33.38
CA LYS A 330 -29.69 15.03 33.79
C LYS A 330 -30.61 15.49 32.67
N THR A 331 -30.10 15.55 31.45
CA THR A 331 -30.88 15.98 30.27
C THR A 331 -32.00 14.99 29.94
N PHE A 332 -31.74 13.69 30.02
CA PHE A 332 -32.81 12.68 29.89
C PHE A 332 -33.84 12.74 31.02
N MET A 333 -33.41 12.95 32.27
CA MET A 333 -34.34 13.10 33.40
C MET A 333 -35.22 14.33 33.25
N GLN A 334 -34.67 15.45 32.77
CA GLN A 334 -35.42 16.67 32.47
C GLN A 334 -36.48 16.41 31.39
N TYR A 335 -36.10 15.70 30.31
CA TYR A 335 -37.05 15.31 29.27
C TYR A 335 -38.19 14.41 29.77
N VAL A 336 -37.93 13.51 30.71
CA VAL A 336 -38.99 12.69 31.31
C VAL A 336 -40.05 13.57 32.00
N GLN A 337 -39.63 14.70 32.58
CA GLN A 337 -40.50 15.64 33.28
C GLN A 337 -41.26 16.57 32.33
N ASP A 338 -40.58 17.21 31.37
CA ASP A 338 -41.17 18.25 30.52
C ASP A 338 -41.67 17.76 29.14
N ARG A 339 -41.21 16.58 28.71
CA ARG A 339 -41.49 15.97 27.40
C ARG A 339 -41.11 16.88 26.20
N ASP A 340 -40.15 17.78 26.37
CA ASP A 340 -39.69 18.69 25.31
C ASP A 340 -38.53 18.10 24.49
N LEU A 341 -38.88 17.43 23.38
CA LEU A 341 -37.91 16.87 22.43
C LEU A 341 -37.02 17.93 21.76
N TYR A 342 -37.50 19.18 21.65
CA TYR A 342 -36.71 20.26 21.06
C TYR A 342 -35.62 20.73 22.03
N ALA A 343 -35.97 20.92 23.31
CA ALA A 343 -35.00 21.22 24.35
C ALA A 343 -33.96 20.09 24.51
N LEU A 344 -34.42 18.83 24.47
CA LEU A 344 -33.55 17.65 24.47
C LEU A 344 -32.56 17.68 23.29
N GLY A 345 -33.05 17.89 22.07
CA GLY A 345 -32.25 17.91 20.85
C GLY A 345 -31.19 19.02 20.83
N THR A 346 -31.56 20.23 21.23
CA THR A 346 -30.62 21.37 21.30
C THR A 346 -29.51 21.14 22.33
N LYS A 347 -29.82 20.51 23.46
CA LYS A 347 -28.81 20.09 24.45
C LYS A 347 -27.87 19.02 23.91
N PHE A 348 -28.40 17.98 23.27
CA PHE A 348 -27.56 16.94 22.65
C PHE A 348 -26.66 17.49 21.54
N ALA A 349 -27.14 18.43 20.74
CA ALA A 349 -26.31 19.09 19.74
C ALA A 349 -25.08 19.77 20.38
N SER A 350 -25.25 20.39 21.56
CA SER A 350 -24.12 20.97 22.30
C SER A 350 -23.14 19.91 22.81
N PHE A 351 -23.63 18.77 23.32
CA PHE A 351 -22.78 17.71 23.87
C PHE A 351 -21.97 16.97 22.81
N ILE A 352 -22.54 16.71 21.63
CA ILE A 352 -21.89 15.94 20.54
C ILE A 352 -20.54 16.54 20.14
N THR A 353 -20.41 17.87 20.21
CA THR A 353 -19.16 18.57 19.87
C THR A 353 -18.16 18.64 21.03
N GLY A 354 -18.56 18.27 22.25
CA GLY A 354 -17.71 18.32 23.45
C GLY A 354 -16.90 17.05 23.69
N THR A 355 -17.42 15.88 23.31
CA THR A 355 -16.74 14.58 23.43
C THR A 355 -17.40 13.52 22.53
N GLU A 356 -16.63 12.50 22.15
CA GLU A 356 -17.09 11.35 21.37
C GLU A 356 -18.19 10.57 22.11
N PHE A 357 -18.14 10.51 23.44
CA PHE A 357 -19.01 9.69 24.28
C PHE A 357 -20.14 10.49 24.96
N SER A 358 -20.55 11.58 24.32
CA SER A 358 -21.52 12.56 24.84
C SER A 358 -22.94 12.04 25.06
N ILE A 359 -23.30 10.93 24.43
CA ILE A 359 -24.61 10.29 24.55
C ILE A 359 -24.40 8.80 24.80
N ALA A 360 -24.91 8.29 25.92
CA ALA A 360 -24.87 6.87 26.25
C ALA A 360 -25.98 6.10 25.53
N ASP A 361 -25.71 4.87 25.05
CA ASP A 361 -26.75 3.95 24.56
C ASP A 361 -27.38 3.16 25.71
N GLY A 362 -27.98 3.90 26.65
CA GLY A 362 -28.67 3.36 27.82
C GLY A 362 -30.17 3.19 27.61
N MET A 363 -30.84 2.81 28.69
CA MET A 363 -32.30 2.78 28.82
C MET A 363 -32.67 3.22 30.24
N PHE A 364 -33.94 3.57 30.45
CA PHE A 364 -34.43 3.81 31.79
C PHE A 364 -34.59 2.47 32.51
N GLN A 365 -34.02 2.36 33.71
CA GLN A 365 -34.06 1.14 34.50
C GLN A 365 -34.51 1.45 35.93
N THR A 366 -35.22 0.51 36.53
CA THR A 366 -35.57 0.50 37.95
C THR A 366 -35.07 -0.80 38.58
N GLN A 367 -34.78 -0.78 39.87
CA GLN A 367 -34.48 -2.01 40.58
C GLN A 367 -35.79 -2.70 40.97
N ASP A 368 -35.95 -3.95 40.59
CA ASP A 368 -37.06 -4.78 41.03
C ASP A 368 -36.95 -5.01 42.55
N PRO A 369 -37.99 -4.62 43.34
CA PRO A 369 -37.91 -4.69 44.80
C PRO A 369 -37.79 -6.09 45.39
N HIS A 370 -38.17 -7.14 44.65
CA HIS A 370 -38.18 -8.53 45.14
C HIS A 370 -36.91 -9.30 44.78
N THR A 371 -36.37 -9.06 43.59
CA THR A 371 -35.23 -9.79 43.03
C THR A 371 -33.93 -8.99 43.08
N GLY A 372 -34.02 -7.67 43.30
CA GLY A 372 -32.89 -6.75 43.28
C GLY A 372 -32.27 -6.55 41.90
N ARG A 373 -32.87 -7.11 40.84
CA ARG A 373 -32.38 -7.00 39.46
C ARG A 373 -32.79 -5.67 38.85
N MET A 374 -31.96 -5.14 37.96
CA MET A 374 -32.30 -3.96 37.18
C MET A 374 -33.22 -4.38 36.03
N GLU A 375 -34.42 -3.80 35.96
CA GLU A 375 -35.41 -4.04 34.92
C GLU A 375 -35.68 -2.76 34.12
N GLU A 376 -35.97 -2.91 32.83
CA GLU A 376 -36.36 -1.80 31.96
C GLU A 376 -37.71 -1.23 32.41
N ILE A 377 -37.81 0.09 32.56
CA ILE A 377 -39.07 0.77 32.87
C ILE A 377 -39.62 1.48 31.63
N ASP A 378 -40.87 1.20 31.29
CA ASP A 378 -41.59 1.92 30.24
C ASP A 378 -42.18 3.22 30.81
N LEU A 379 -41.62 4.35 30.38
CA LEU A 379 -42.05 5.69 30.79
C LEU A 379 -43.02 6.34 29.78
N GLY A 380 -43.55 5.57 28.83
CA GLY A 380 -44.42 6.06 27.75
C GLY A 380 -43.70 7.04 26.81
N LEU A 381 -42.40 6.85 26.62
CA LEU A 381 -41.58 7.68 25.74
C LEU A 381 -41.65 7.14 24.29
N PRO A 382 -41.43 7.98 23.27
CA PRO A 382 -41.43 7.53 21.87
C PRO A 382 -40.24 6.62 21.50
N PHE A 383 -39.33 6.37 22.44
CA PHE A 383 -38.16 5.53 22.28
C PHE A 383 -37.88 4.75 23.57
N LYS A 384 -37.26 3.57 23.44
CA LYS A 384 -36.83 2.74 24.58
C LYS A 384 -35.37 2.96 24.93
N ARG A 385 -34.51 3.00 23.91
CA ARG A 385 -33.09 3.32 24.07
C ARG A 385 -32.83 4.80 23.89
N TRP A 386 -31.85 5.30 24.62
CA TRP A 386 -31.45 6.70 24.57
C TRP A 386 -30.92 7.12 23.19
N ALA A 387 -30.21 6.23 22.47
CA ALA A 387 -29.74 6.51 21.11
C ALA A 387 -30.89 6.72 20.09
N ASP A 388 -32.06 6.15 20.36
CA ASP A 388 -33.25 6.28 19.50
C ASP A 388 -33.98 7.61 19.71
N ALA A 389 -33.62 8.39 20.73
CA ALA A 389 -34.14 9.75 20.91
C ALA A 389 -33.64 10.71 19.82
N LEU A 390 -32.46 10.45 19.24
CA LEU A 390 -31.77 11.39 18.35
C LEU A 390 -32.55 11.68 17.05
N PRO A 391 -33.09 10.69 16.32
CA PRO A 391 -33.93 10.96 15.14
C PRO A 391 -35.23 11.71 15.48
N HIS A 392 -35.84 11.45 16.65
CA HIS A 392 -37.02 12.20 17.10
C HIS A 392 -36.68 13.67 17.38
N CYS A 393 -35.55 13.94 18.03
CA CYS A 393 -35.06 15.28 18.28
C CYS A 393 -34.75 16.01 16.96
N ALA A 394 -34.06 15.35 16.02
CA ALA A 394 -33.74 15.90 14.71
C ALA A 394 -35.01 16.29 13.94
N LYS A 395 -36.03 15.42 13.94
CA LYS A 395 -37.33 15.69 13.31
C LYS A 395 -37.98 16.95 13.87
N VAL A 396 -38.09 17.07 15.19
CA VAL A 396 -38.73 18.23 15.83
C VAL A 396 -37.95 19.52 15.56
N ILE A 397 -36.62 19.48 15.54
CA ILE A 397 -35.79 20.65 15.17
C ILE A 397 -36.10 21.11 13.74
N ARG A 398 -36.18 20.17 12.77
CA ARG A 398 -36.53 20.50 11.38
C ARG A 398 -37.95 21.06 11.26
N GLU A 399 -38.92 20.50 11.98
CA GLU A 399 -40.30 20.97 11.99
C GLU A 399 -40.44 22.40 12.54
N LYS A 400 -39.58 22.83 13.48
CA LYS A 400 -39.56 24.22 13.94
C LYS A 400 -39.05 25.22 12.89
N GLY A 401 -38.25 24.75 11.91
CA GLY A 401 -37.81 25.55 10.77
C GLY A 401 -37.00 26.80 11.11
N ARG A 402 -36.30 26.81 12.27
CA ARG A 402 -35.47 27.95 12.67
C ARG A 402 -34.18 28.00 11.86
N ALA A 403 -33.85 29.20 11.37
CA ALA A 403 -32.67 29.40 10.54
C ALA A 403 -31.38 28.99 11.28
N GLY A 404 -30.57 28.14 10.64
CA GLY A 404 -29.29 27.67 11.17
C GLY A 404 -29.36 26.43 12.08
N GLU A 405 -30.54 25.90 12.38
CA GLU A 405 -30.69 24.70 13.22
C GLU A 405 -30.69 23.39 12.42
N GLU A 406 -30.72 23.46 11.09
CA GLU A 406 -30.64 22.30 10.18
C GLU A 406 -29.37 21.48 10.43
N ASP A 407 -28.25 22.15 10.73
CA ASP A 407 -26.98 21.48 11.01
C ASP A 407 -27.02 20.68 12.33
N TRP A 408 -27.83 21.13 13.30
CA TRP A 408 -28.03 20.39 14.54
C TRP A 408 -28.86 19.13 14.31
N ALA A 409 -29.90 19.21 13.47
CA ALA A 409 -30.68 18.04 13.10
C ALA A 409 -29.83 17.00 12.36
N ASP A 410 -29.01 17.43 11.39
CA ASP A 410 -28.11 16.52 10.67
C ASP A 410 -27.04 15.92 11.59
N MET A 411 -26.48 16.69 12.51
CA MET A 411 -25.52 16.19 13.52
C MET A 411 -26.14 15.10 14.43
N LEU A 412 -27.39 15.26 14.85
CA LEU A 412 -28.09 14.27 15.66
C LEU A 412 -28.32 12.95 14.90
N GLU A 413 -28.72 13.03 13.62
CA GLU A 413 -28.88 11.85 12.77
C GLU A 413 -27.54 11.16 12.47
N ILE A 414 -26.51 11.93 12.15
CA ILE A 414 -25.14 11.43 11.98
C ILE A 414 -24.71 10.67 13.25
N LYS A 415 -24.92 11.27 14.42
CA LYS A 415 -24.59 10.63 15.70
C LYS A 415 -25.36 9.33 15.90
N HIS A 416 -26.65 9.30 15.56
CA HIS A 416 -27.45 8.07 15.59
C HIS A 416 -26.87 6.98 14.68
N HIS A 417 -26.52 7.32 13.43
CA HIS A 417 -25.88 6.37 12.51
C HIS A 417 -24.56 5.84 13.08
N MET A 418 -23.72 6.71 13.64
CA MET A 418 -22.46 6.30 14.30
C MET A 418 -22.69 5.34 15.47
N MET A 419 -23.65 5.63 16.34
CA MET A 419 -24.00 4.77 17.48
C MET A 419 -24.58 3.41 17.04
N ARG A 420 -25.13 3.32 15.83
CA ARG A 420 -25.61 2.09 15.21
C ARG A 420 -24.56 1.39 14.31
N SER A 421 -23.31 1.81 14.37
CA SER A 421 -22.21 1.30 13.52
C SER A 421 -22.46 1.47 12.01
N ARG A 422 -23.31 2.43 11.61
CA ARG A 422 -23.64 2.76 10.22
C ARG A 422 -22.79 3.94 9.72
N VAL A 423 -21.46 3.79 9.82
CA VAL A 423 -20.51 4.88 9.53
C VAL A 423 -20.60 5.35 8.08
N SER A 424 -20.83 4.45 7.12
CA SER A 424 -20.99 4.83 5.70
C SER A 424 -22.18 5.76 5.48
N GLU A 425 -23.32 5.50 6.12
CA GLU A 425 -24.50 6.37 6.07
C GLU A 425 -24.22 7.73 6.72
N ALA A 426 -23.55 7.73 7.87
CA ALA A 426 -23.12 8.94 8.56
C ALA A 426 -22.22 9.82 7.68
N VAL A 427 -21.27 9.22 6.95
CA VAL A 427 -20.35 9.92 6.03
C VAL A 427 -21.11 10.49 4.83
N VAL A 428 -22.05 9.76 4.25
CA VAL A 428 -22.88 10.26 3.14
C VAL A 428 -23.68 11.49 3.58
N LEU A 429 -24.30 11.44 4.76
CA LEU A 429 -25.03 12.58 5.31
C LEU A 429 -24.10 13.75 5.62
N ALA A 430 -22.93 13.50 6.21
CA ALA A 430 -21.94 14.52 6.50
C ALA A 430 -21.43 15.23 5.23
N LYS A 431 -21.17 14.49 4.14
CA LYS A 431 -20.77 15.08 2.84
C LYS A 431 -21.82 16.06 2.32
N LYS A 432 -23.10 15.68 2.33
CA LYS A 432 -24.21 16.57 1.96
C LYS A 432 -24.31 17.80 2.87
N ALA A 433 -24.12 17.60 4.18
CA ALA A 433 -24.20 18.69 5.14
C ALA A 433 -23.03 19.69 5.00
N VAL A 434 -21.82 19.23 4.65
CA VAL A 434 -20.66 20.10 4.36
C VAL A 434 -20.90 20.99 3.14
N GLU A 435 -21.57 20.49 2.10
CA GLU A 435 -21.91 21.29 0.92
C GLU A 435 -22.81 22.48 1.29
N ARG A 436 -23.76 22.26 2.21
CA ARG A 436 -24.64 23.32 2.73
C ARG A 436 -23.90 24.27 3.69
N ASN A 437 -23.16 23.72 4.65
CA ASN A 437 -22.39 24.51 5.62
C ASN A 437 -20.95 23.98 5.78
N PRO A 438 -19.99 24.48 4.97
CA PRO A 438 -18.60 24.02 5.03
C PRO A 438 -17.87 24.52 6.28
N LYS A 439 -18.47 25.40 7.09
CA LYS A 439 -17.88 25.98 8.31
C LYS A 439 -18.27 25.19 9.57
N PHE A 440 -19.03 24.11 9.43
CA PHE A 440 -19.45 23.27 10.55
C PHE A 440 -18.45 22.11 10.78
N PRO A 441 -17.60 22.17 11.83
CA PRO A 441 -16.45 21.26 11.97
C PRO A 441 -16.83 19.79 12.20
N TYR A 442 -18.01 19.50 12.76
CA TYR A 442 -18.43 18.13 13.05
C TYR A 442 -18.60 17.29 11.78
N PHE A 443 -19.10 17.88 10.70
CA PHE A 443 -19.28 17.14 9.45
C PHE A 443 -17.94 16.74 8.84
N HIS A 444 -16.94 17.62 8.91
CA HIS A 444 -15.57 17.30 8.50
C HIS A 444 -15.01 16.14 9.32
N TYR A 445 -15.17 16.16 10.65
CA TYR A 445 -14.75 15.07 11.52
C TYR A 445 -15.36 13.73 11.09
N VAL A 446 -16.66 13.69 10.81
CA VAL A 446 -17.36 12.47 10.42
C VAL A 446 -16.85 11.95 9.06
N ILE A 447 -16.55 12.83 8.10
CA ILE A 447 -15.94 12.44 6.81
C ILE A 447 -14.60 11.73 7.03
N THR A 448 -13.80 12.15 8.03
CA THR A 448 -12.53 11.48 8.37
C THR A 448 -12.68 10.03 8.82
N LEU A 449 -13.89 9.59 9.19
CA LEU A 449 -14.18 8.22 9.62
C LEU A 449 -14.52 7.29 8.45
N GLY A 450 -14.67 7.84 7.24
CA GLY A 450 -14.97 7.08 6.02
C GLY A 450 -13.79 6.25 5.51
N ALA A 451 -14.07 5.41 4.51
CA ALA A 451 -13.07 4.55 3.85
C ALA A 451 -12.18 5.31 2.85
N ASP A 452 -12.65 6.44 2.32
CA ASP A 452 -11.90 7.30 1.41
C ASP A 452 -10.88 8.12 2.21
N VAL A 453 -9.66 7.61 2.29
CA VAL A 453 -8.58 8.18 3.10
C VAL A 453 -8.18 9.58 2.64
N GLU A 454 -8.13 9.83 1.33
CA GLU A 454 -7.75 11.14 0.83
C GLU A 454 -8.82 12.19 1.10
N ALA A 455 -10.11 11.87 0.89
CA ALA A 455 -11.20 12.75 1.28
C ALA A 455 -11.20 12.98 2.81
N GLY A 456 -10.85 11.95 3.59
CA GLY A 456 -10.67 12.04 5.03
C GLY A 456 -9.58 13.03 5.44
N LEU A 457 -8.40 12.99 4.81
CA LEU A 457 -7.32 13.95 5.10
C LEU A 457 -7.70 15.38 4.75
N ARG A 458 -8.30 15.60 3.58
CA ARG A 458 -8.79 16.92 3.15
C ARG A 458 -9.83 17.46 4.15
N ALA A 459 -10.78 16.62 4.55
CA ALA A 459 -11.79 16.99 5.54
C ALA A 459 -11.16 17.35 6.88
N ALA A 460 -10.19 16.57 7.38
CA ALA A 460 -9.49 16.88 8.62
C ALA A 460 -8.81 18.26 8.56
N LYS A 461 -8.05 18.53 7.49
CA LYS A 461 -7.32 19.80 7.31
C LYS A 461 -8.26 20.99 7.14
N LYS A 462 -9.38 20.84 6.39
CA LYS A 462 -10.40 21.90 6.24
C LYS A 462 -11.18 22.13 7.53
N GLY A 463 -11.58 21.06 8.22
CA GLY A 463 -12.31 21.12 9.48
C GLY A 463 -11.52 21.83 10.58
N MET A 464 -10.21 21.59 10.69
CA MET A 464 -9.36 22.27 11.67
C MET A 464 -9.25 23.79 11.44
N LYS A 465 -9.51 24.29 10.22
CA LYS A 465 -9.54 25.73 9.89
C LYS A 465 -10.88 26.40 10.27
N CYS A 466 -11.88 25.66 10.75
CA CYS A 466 -13.17 26.23 11.15
C CYS A 466 -13.03 27.12 12.41
N LYS A 467 -13.58 28.35 12.36
CA LYS A 467 -13.45 29.34 13.44
C LYS A 467 -14.06 28.91 14.78
N LYS A 468 -15.16 28.14 14.75
CA LYS A 468 -15.91 27.69 15.93
C LYS A 468 -15.68 26.20 16.22
N ILE A 469 -14.42 25.77 16.21
CA ILE A 469 -14.05 24.38 16.51
C ILE A 469 -13.83 24.19 18.02
N THR A 470 -14.41 23.13 18.58
CA THR A 470 -14.18 22.72 19.96
C THR A 470 -12.81 22.05 20.10
N PRO A 471 -12.19 22.05 21.31
CA PRO A 471 -10.94 21.33 21.54
C PRO A 471 -11.03 19.85 21.14
N PHE A 472 -12.13 19.17 21.49
CA PHE A 472 -12.39 17.79 21.12
C PHE A 472 -12.30 17.57 19.60
N LEU A 473 -13.05 18.33 18.80
CA LEU A 473 -13.07 18.14 17.34
C LEU A 473 -11.72 18.47 16.71
N ARG A 474 -11.00 19.46 17.25
CA ARG A 474 -9.65 19.81 16.79
C ARG A 474 -8.70 18.62 16.98
N PHE A 475 -8.62 18.08 18.20
CA PHE A 475 -7.70 16.98 18.48
C PHE A 475 -8.13 15.68 17.80
N ALA A 476 -9.44 15.39 17.72
CA ALA A 476 -9.94 14.23 17.00
C ALA A 476 -9.54 14.27 15.51
N MET A 477 -9.76 15.40 14.83
CA MET A 477 -9.34 15.55 13.42
C MET A 477 -7.82 15.55 13.25
N MET A 478 -7.07 16.17 14.17
CA MET A 478 -5.60 16.17 14.12
C MET A 478 -5.03 14.76 14.26
N CYS A 479 -5.52 13.95 15.20
CA CYS A 479 -5.12 12.55 15.32
C CYS A 479 -5.42 11.76 14.03
N ARG A 480 -6.59 11.98 13.42
CA ARG A 480 -6.94 11.35 12.13
C ARG A 480 -6.02 11.82 11.01
N ALA A 481 -5.71 13.11 10.94
CA ALA A 481 -4.81 13.70 9.96
C ALA A 481 -3.40 13.10 10.06
N VAL A 482 -2.84 12.97 11.27
CA VAL A 482 -1.54 12.30 11.51
C VAL A 482 -1.55 10.89 10.95
N ALA A 483 -2.55 10.09 11.30
CA ALA A 483 -2.59 8.68 10.89
C ALA A 483 -2.76 8.52 9.37
N ILE A 484 -3.65 9.31 8.76
CA ILE A 484 -3.91 9.23 7.32
C ILE A 484 -2.71 9.75 6.53
N ALA A 485 -2.19 10.93 6.87
CA ALA A 485 -1.06 11.53 6.17
C ALA A 485 0.23 10.72 6.39
N GLY A 486 0.44 10.13 7.57
CA GLY A 486 1.55 9.23 7.84
C GLY A 486 1.54 8.01 6.90
N ASN A 487 0.40 7.34 6.78
CA ASN A 487 0.25 6.20 5.85
C ASN A 487 0.40 6.62 4.39
N LEU A 488 -0.35 7.64 3.95
CA LEU A 488 -0.29 8.13 2.56
C LEU A 488 1.14 8.56 2.18
N GLY A 489 1.84 9.24 3.08
CA GLY A 489 3.21 9.69 2.84
C GLY A 489 4.18 8.52 2.67
N VAL A 490 4.10 7.50 3.52
CA VAL A 490 4.92 6.28 3.36
C VAL A 490 4.59 5.58 2.05
N CYS A 491 3.31 5.39 1.72
CA CYS A 491 2.89 4.74 0.46
C CYS A 491 3.40 5.48 -0.77
N ARG A 492 3.18 6.80 -0.82
CA ARG A 492 3.54 7.63 -1.97
C ARG A 492 5.05 7.66 -2.21
N LEU A 493 5.86 7.68 -1.14
CA LEU A 493 7.32 7.59 -1.24
C LEU A 493 7.83 6.20 -1.62
N GLN A 494 7.07 5.13 -1.35
CA GLN A 494 7.39 3.79 -1.87
C GLN A 494 7.06 3.63 -3.35
N GLU A 495 6.11 4.42 -3.86
CA GLU A 495 5.68 4.40 -5.27
C GLU A 495 6.39 5.42 -6.17
N GLY A 496 6.86 6.53 -5.60
CA GLY A 496 7.43 7.68 -6.31
C GLY A 496 8.95 7.76 -6.20
N ARG A 497 9.58 8.45 -7.15
CA ARG A 497 11.02 8.77 -7.13
C ARG A 497 11.25 10.26 -6.90
N PRO A 498 12.41 10.67 -6.36
CA PRO A 498 12.76 12.09 -6.27
C PRO A 498 12.50 12.85 -7.57
N GLY A 499 11.70 13.92 -7.50
CA GLY A 499 11.29 14.73 -8.65
C GLY A 499 9.99 14.29 -9.34
N ASP A 500 9.40 13.15 -8.97
CA ASP A 500 8.04 12.79 -9.38
C ASP A 500 7.00 13.45 -8.46
N GLN A 501 5.82 13.78 -8.99
CA GLN A 501 4.69 14.31 -8.21
C GLN A 501 4.36 13.45 -6.99
N LYS A 502 4.34 12.11 -7.14
CA LYS A 502 4.07 11.20 -6.02
C LYS A 502 5.09 11.34 -4.89
N TRP A 503 6.36 11.59 -5.23
CA TRP A 503 7.39 11.77 -4.22
C TRP A 503 7.18 13.09 -3.47
N GLU A 504 6.87 14.17 -4.19
CA GLU A 504 6.57 15.48 -3.62
C GLU A 504 5.34 15.43 -2.68
N GLU A 505 4.25 14.81 -3.14
CA GLU A 505 3.07 14.53 -2.31
C GLU A 505 3.41 13.70 -1.07
N GLY A 506 4.24 12.67 -1.25
CA GLY A 506 4.68 11.81 -0.15
C GLY A 506 5.44 12.58 0.93
N VAL A 507 6.37 13.44 0.52
CA VAL A 507 7.08 14.36 1.43
C VAL A 507 6.09 15.30 2.13
N ALA A 508 5.19 15.94 1.37
CA ALA A 508 4.19 16.87 1.88
C ALA A 508 3.30 16.22 2.96
N PHE A 509 2.83 14.99 2.74
CA PHE A 509 2.04 14.26 3.71
C PHE A 509 2.82 13.91 4.97
N LEU A 510 4.07 13.45 4.85
CA LEU A 510 4.87 13.10 6.03
C LEU A 510 5.24 14.33 6.86
N VAL A 511 5.58 15.46 6.24
CA VAL A 511 5.83 16.74 6.95
C VAL A 511 4.56 17.18 7.68
N SER A 512 3.43 17.17 6.98
CA SER A 512 2.12 17.48 7.56
C SER A 512 1.78 16.58 8.76
N ALA A 513 2.04 15.28 8.66
CA ALA A 513 1.80 14.34 9.74
C ALA A 513 2.70 14.60 10.95
N LEU A 514 3.98 14.94 10.72
CA LEU A 514 4.93 15.22 11.78
C LEU A 514 4.58 16.50 12.56
N GLU A 515 4.23 17.58 11.86
CA GLU A 515 3.83 18.85 12.49
C GLU A 515 2.50 18.74 13.25
N ASP A 516 1.51 18.04 12.68
CA ASP A 516 0.26 17.74 13.40
C ASP A 516 0.54 16.88 14.65
N ALA A 517 1.42 15.88 14.55
CA ALA A 517 1.74 15.00 15.67
C ALA A 517 2.47 15.77 16.78
N LYS A 518 3.42 16.63 16.44
CA LYS A 518 4.12 17.52 17.38
C LYS A 518 3.15 18.47 18.09
N THR A 519 2.22 19.05 17.33
CA THR A 519 1.17 19.93 17.87
C THR A 519 0.24 19.17 18.82
N TYR A 520 -0.20 17.97 18.43
CA TYR A 520 -1.04 17.13 19.26
C TYR A 520 -0.35 16.74 20.57
N VAL A 521 0.89 16.24 20.50
CA VAL A 521 1.67 15.78 21.67
C VAL A 521 2.00 16.91 22.66
N SER A 522 1.99 18.16 22.19
CA SER A 522 2.24 19.34 23.04
C SER A 522 0.96 19.92 23.64
N GLN A 523 -0.19 19.84 22.95
CA GLN A 523 -1.41 20.57 23.35
C GLN A 523 -2.58 19.68 23.80
N ALA A 524 -2.65 18.43 23.33
CA ALA A 524 -3.77 17.54 23.65
C ALA A 524 -3.72 17.06 25.12
N PRO A 525 -4.87 16.65 25.70
CA PRO A 525 -4.91 16.10 27.05
C PRO A 525 -3.95 14.91 27.23
N PRO A 526 -3.19 14.86 28.33
CA PRO A 526 -2.22 13.78 28.56
C PRO A 526 -2.87 12.41 28.81
N ASP A 527 -4.12 12.39 29.29
CA ASP A 527 -4.97 11.19 29.41
C ASP A 527 -5.76 10.87 28.13
N GLY A 528 -5.45 11.61 27.04
CA GLY A 528 -6.16 11.48 25.79
C GLY A 528 -6.05 10.07 25.21
N ARG A 529 -7.17 9.46 24.82
CA ARG A 529 -7.21 8.04 24.35
C ARG A 529 -6.31 7.77 23.15
N HIS A 530 -6.10 8.80 22.33
CA HIS A 530 -5.30 8.77 21.11
C HIS A 530 -3.85 9.24 21.31
N MET A 531 -3.47 9.69 22.51
CA MET A 531 -2.11 10.19 22.79
C MET A 531 -1.04 9.16 22.44
N LYS A 532 -1.25 7.89 22.82
CA LYS A 532 -0.36 6.78 22.47
C LYS A 532 -0.19 6.60 20.96
N ASN A 533 -1.29 6.63 20.20
CA ASN A 533 -1.29 6.44 18.75
C ASN A 533 -0.53 7.55 18.03
N VAL A 534 -0.74 8.79 18.46
CA VAL A 534 -0.03 9.94 17.89
C VAL A 534 1.44 9.93 18.29
N LEU A 535 1.78 9.50 19.51
CA LEU A 535 3.17 9.33 19.94
C LEU A 535 3.89 8.23 19.16
N TYR A 536 3.23 7.12 18.84
CA TYR A 536 3.84 6.09 17.99
C TYR A 536 4.20 6.67 16.62
N TRP A 537 3.27 7.40 15.98
CA TRP A 537 3.51 8.11 14.73
C TRP A 537 4.63 9.13 14.85
N TYR A 538 4.57 10.01 15.84
CA TYR A 538 5.58 11.04 16.08
C TYR A 538 6.97 10.42 16.15
N ILE A 539 7.15 9.36 16.94
CA ILE A 539 8.44 8.69 17.09
C ILE A 539 8.93 8.11 15.75
N VAL A 540 8.10 7.36 15.02
CA VAL A 540 8.55 6.74 13.76
C VAL A 540 8.77 7.77 12.64
N LEU A 541 7.99 8.85 12.60
CA LEU A 541 8.17 9.96 11.65
C LEU A 541 9.43 10.77 11.97
N THR A 542 9.70 11.06 13.25
CA THR A 542 10.96 11.70 13.64
C THR A 542 12.16 10.85 13.24
N LEU A 543 12.09 9.52 13.39
CA LEU A 543 13.15 8.64 12.88
C LEU A 543 13.25 8.67 11.35
N ALA A 544 12.12 8.70 10.64
CA ALA A 544 12.11 8.80 9.19
C ALA A 544 12.68 10.11 8.65
N PHE A 545 12.57 11.25 9.37
CA PHE A 545 13.10 12.54 8.95
C PHE A 545 14.48 12.87 9.53
N GLU A 546 14.71 12.59 10.80
CA GLU A 546 15.93 12.96 11.53
C GLU A 546 16.92 11.79 11.70
N GLY A 547 16.59 10.60 11.20
CA GLY A 547 17.38 9.38 11.34
C GLY A 547 18.90 9.52 11.14
N PRO A 548 19.40 10.20 10.09
CA PRO A 548 20.83 10.46 9.90
C PRO A 548 21.50 11.15 11.10
N ASN A 549 20.78 12.10 11.71
CA ASN A 549 21.25 12.90 12.84
C ASN A 549 20.87 12.29 14.20
N MET A 550 20.03 11.27 14.22
CA MET A 550 19.54 10.64 15.44
C MET A 550 20.66 9.84 16.11
N SER A 551 20.78 9.95 17.43
CA SER A 551 21.76 9.18 18.20
C SER A 551 21.34 7.69 18.34
N PRO A 552 22.29 6.75 18.43
CA PRO A 552 21.96 5.31 18.58
C PRO A 552 21.12 4.98 19.83
N ASN A 553 21.19 5.82 20.86
CA ASN A 553 20.42 5.68 22.11
C ASN A 553 19.12 6.50 22.12
N LEU A 554 18.75 7.10 20.98
CA LEU A 554 17.51 7.88 20.82
C LEU A 554 17.38 9.01 21.85
N SER A 555 18.50 9.69 22.18
CA SER A 555 18.54 10.71 23.22
C SER A 555 17.53 11.85 22.97
N ALA A 556 17.36 12.26 21.71
CA ALA A 556 16.40 13.30 21.31
C ALA A 556 14.93 12.88 21.47
N LEU A 557 14.64 11.57 21.53
CA LEU A 557 13.29 11.03 21.66
C LEU A 557 12.93 10.61 23.10
N GLN A 558 13.83 10.75 24.07
CA GLN A 558 13.61 10.28 25.45
C GLN A 558 12.37 10.90 26.10
N ASP A 559 12.10 12.19 25.87
CA ASP A 559 10.91 12.84 26.39
C ASP A 559 9.62 12.29 25.77
N SER A 560 9.66 11.96 24.47
CA SER A 560 8.52 11.36 23.77
C SER A 560 8.28 9.92 24.20
N LEU A 561 9.35 9.15 24.42
CA LEU A 561 9.28 7.80 24.98
C LEU A 561 8.71 7.80 26.40
N ARG A 562 9.10 8.77 27.23
CA ARG A 562 8.52 8.94 28.58
C ARG A 562 7.04 9.32 28.52
N LYS A 563 6.67 10.27 27.64
CA LYS A 563 5.26 10.61 27.41
C LYS A 563 4.45 9.41 26.95
N LEU A 564 5.03 8.54 26.12
CA LEU A 564 4.37 7.34 25.64
C LEU A 564 4.13 6.32 26.76
N GLN A 565 5.10 6.14 27.66
CA GLN A 565 4.93 5.31 28.86
C GLN A 565 3.78 5.84 29.74
N ILE A 566 3.73 7.16 29.96
CA ILE A 566 2.64 7.81 30.72
C ILE A 566 1.28 7.58 30.04
N ALA A 567 1.19 7.70 28.71
CA ALA A 567 -0.04 7.45 27.98
C ALA A 567 -0.49 5.97 28.07
N ASP A 568 0.45 5.03 28.02
CA ASP A 568 0.18 3.59 28.22
C ASP A 568 -0.29 3.31 29.67
N GLU A 569 0.23 4.01 30.68
CA GLU A 569 -0.22 3.92 32.07
C GLU A 569 -1.67 4.43 32.25
N PHE A 570 -2.00 5.59 31.68
CA PHE A 570 -3.37 6.10 31.70
C PHE A 570 -4.36 5.11 31.07
N GLU A 571 -4.02 4.58 29.89
CA GLU A 571 -4.88 3.59 29.22
C GLU A 571 -5.04 2.31 30.06
N SER A 572 -3.94 1.81 30.63
CA SER A 572 -3.94 0.62 31.49
C SER A 572 -4.89 0.73 32.67
N ILE A 573 -4.98 1.92 33.27
CA ILE A 573 -5.87 2.21 34.40
C ILE A 573 -7.32 2.38 33.93
N MET A 574 -7.56 3.06 32.81
CA MET A 574 -8.91 3.47 32.38
C MET A 574 -9.65 2.42 31.53
N ALA A 575 -8.94 1.73 30.64
CA ALA A 575 -9.51 0.85 29.63
C ALA A 575 -8.94 -0.58 29.68
N GLY A 576 -7.74 -0.73 30.24
CA GLY A 576 -6.98 -1.98 30.28
C GLY A 576 -5.69 -1.87 29.47
N PRO A 577 -4.93 -2.97 29.34
CA PRO A 577 -3.67 -2.97 28.60
C PRO A 577 -3.87 -2.39 27.20
N PRO A 578 -3.00 -1.47 26.72
CA PRO A 578 -3.15 -0.93 25.38
C PRO A 578 -3.09 -2.08 24.36
N PRO A 579 -3.87 -2.02 23.27
CA PRO A 579 -3.88 -3.07 22.26
C PRO A 579 -2.52 -3.18 21.56
N LYS A 580 -2.22 -4.35 21.01
CA LYS A 580 -1.04 -4.60 20.17
C LYS A 580 -1.32 -4.20 18.72
N THR A 581 -1.59 -2.92 18.49
CA THR A 581 -1.82 -2.39 17.14
C THR A 581 -0.54 -2.50 16.30
N GLN A 582 -0.70 -2.54 14.98
CA GLN A 582 0.40 -2.63 14.01
C GLN A 582 1.46 -1.55 14.26
N LEU A 583 1.01 -0.30 14.38
CA LEU A 583 1.90 0.84 14.60
C LEU A 583 2.63 0.75 15.95
N ARG A 584 1.97 0.30 17.01
CA ARG A 584 2.59 0.09 18.32
C ARG A 584 3.69 -0.96 18.24
N LEU A 585 3.37 -2.12 17.66
CA LEU A 585 4.33 -3.22 17.53
C LEU A 585 5.53 -2.80 16.68
N ALA A 586 5.30 -2.09 15.58
CA ALA A 586 6.35 -1.60 14.71
C ALA A 586 7.24 -0.58 15.44
N GLN A 587 6.64 0.38 16.13
CA GLN A 587 7.36 1.38 16.93
C GLN A 587 8.20 0.72 18.03
N GLN A 588 7.64 -0.24 18.77
CA GLN A 588 8.37 -0.98 19.81
C GLN A 588 9.54 -1.77 19.24
N ASN A 589 9.35 -2.43 18.10
CA ASN A 589 10.39 -3.19 17.42
C ASN A 589 11.53 -2.27 16.93
N ILE A 590 11.18 -1.14 16.31
CA ILE A 590 12.13 -0.12 15.86
C ILE A 590 12.94 0.40 17.05
N VAL A 591 12.29 0.90 18.10
CA VAL A 591 12.98 1.49 19.25
C VAL A 591 13.88 0.49 19.96
N LYS A 592 13.40 -0.75 20.16
CA LYS A 592 14.19 -1.83 20.77
C LYS A 592 15.44 -2.16 19.95
N SER A 593 15.32 -2.16 18.62
CA SER A 593 16.37 -2.61 17.72
C SER A 593 17.29 -1.49 17.22
N TYR A 594 16.93 -0.22 17.43
CA TYR A 594 17.59 0.94 16.81
C TYR A 594 19.09 1.01 17.10
N GLY A 595 19.49 0.95 18.36
CA GLY A 595 20.89 1.02 18.77
C GLY A 595 21.74 -0.13 18.21
N PRO A 596 21.37 -1.40 18.44
CA PRO A 596 22.06 -2.55 17.86
C PRO A 596 22.14 -2.51 16.32
N ALA A 597 21.03 -2.21 15.64
CA ALA A 597 20.97 -2.13 14.18
C ALA A 597 21.86 -1.02 13.62
N THR A 598 21.84 0.16 14.27
CA THR A 598 22.72 1.29 13.93
C THR A 598 24.18 0.86 13.98
N LYS A 599 24.57 0.15 15.03
CA LYS A 599 25.96 -0.29 15.21
C LYS A 599 26.34 -1.36 14.18
N GLU A 600 25.44 -2.29 13.89
CA GLU A 600 25.68 -3.39 12.96
C GLU A 600 25.81 -2.91 11.51
N TRP A 601 24.95 -1.98 11.08
CA TRP A 601 24.81 -1.60 9.68
C TRP A 601 25.41 -0.22 9.33
N SER A 602 26.00 0.51 10.29
CA SER A 602 26.54 1.86 10.07
C SER A 602 27.48 1.95 8.86
N SER A 603 28.42 1.02 8.70
CA SER A 603 29.36 1.01 7.59
C SER A 603 28.66 0.78 6.23
N ALA A 604 27.66 -0.10 6.21
CA ALA A 604 26.90 -0.39 5.00
C ALA A 604 26.00 0.81 4.62
N VAL A 605 25.30 1.41 5.59
CA VAL A 605 24.48 2.61 5.35
C VAL A 605 25.33 3.78 4.87
N ALA A 606 26.50 4.02 5.47
CA ALA A 606 27.43 5.06 5.00
C ALA A 606 27.89 4.81 3.54
N TYR A 607 28.09 3.55 3.18
CA TYR A 607 28.38 3.19 1.79
C TYR A 607 27.19 3.44 0.87
N PHE A 608 25.97 3.06 1.28
CA PHE A 608 24.74 3.32 0.52
C PHE A 608 24.53 4.81 0.28
N ASP A 609 24.72 5.65 1.30
CA ASP A 609 24.62 7.09 1.19
C ASP A 609 25.65 7.66 0.19
N SER A 610 26.86 7.08 0.14
CA SER A 610 27.89 7.49 -0.84
C SER A 610 27.51 7.18 -2.30
N LEU A 611 26.68 6.15 -2.53
CA LEU A 611 26.14 5.83 -3.86
C LEU A 611 25.11 6.87 -4.31
N ALA A 612 24.31 7.42 -3.39
CA ALA A 612 23.33 8.46 -3.70
C ALA A 612 23.98 9.79 -4.11
N VAL A 613 25.11 10.17 -3.48
CA VAL A 613 25.86 11.40 -3.80
C VAL A 613 26.42 11.39 -5.24
N THR A 614 26.74 10.21 -5.77
CA THR A 614 27.37 10.06 -7.10
C THR A 614 26.37 9.89 -8.24
N GLY A 615 25.07 9.79 -7.93
CA GLY A 615 24.00 9.69 -8.92
C GLY A 615 23.66 11.04 -9.60
N PRO A 616 23.02 11.01 -10.78
CA PRO A 616 22.55 12.23 -11.46
C PRO A 616 21.44 12.98 -10.70
N GLU A 617 20.82 12.35 -9.70
CA GLU A 617 19.73 12.86 -8.87
C GLU A 617 20.20 13.10 -7.42
N GLY A 618 21.29 13.87 -7.25
CA GLY A 618 21.88 14.16 -5.94
C GLY A 618 20.85 14.59 -4.88
N HIS A 619 21.18 14.40 -3.59
CA HIS A 619 20.26 14.58 -2.46
C HIS A 619 19.31 15.77 -2.61
N SER A 620 18.01 15.50 -2.78
CA SER A 620 16.99 16.53 -2.66
C SER A 620 16.89 16.92 -1.19
N VAL A 621 17.39 18.10 -0.84
CA VAL A 621 17.14 18.70 0.48
C VAL A 621 15.63 18.89 0.61
N ILE A 622 15.05 18.28 1.64
CA ILE A 622 13.63 18.45 1.96
C ILE A 622 13.43 19.91 2.39
N SER A 623 12.69 20.68 1.60
CA SER A 623 12.25 22.02 1.97
C SER A 623 10.86 21.91 2.61
N THR A 624 10.76 22.32 3.87
CA THR A 624 9.47 22.40 4.57
C THR A 624 8.51 23.37 3.89
N ASP A 625 9.01 24.52 3.44
CA ASP A 625 8.20 25.54 2.77
C ASP A 625 7.60 24.99 1.46
N LYS A 626 8.41 24.27 0.67
CA LYS A 626 7.92 23.58 -0.53
C LYS A 626 6.88 22.51 -0.19
N ALA A 627 7.14 21.70 0.83
CA ALA A 627 6.20 20.65 1.26
C ALA A 627 4.84 21.22 1.71
N GLU A 628 4.83 22.40 2.33
CA GLU A 628 3.60 23.12 2.67
C GLU A 628 2.87 23.65 1.44
N ASP A 629 3.60 24.20 0.46
CA ASP A 629 3.03 24.66 -0.82
C ASP A 629 2.44 23.50 -1.64
N ASP A 630 3.15 22.37 -1.72
CA ASP A 630 2.71 21.15 -2.40
C ASP A 630 1.44 20.59 -1.73
N LEU A 631 1.40 20.59 -0.38
CA LEU A 631 0.21 20.20 0.36
C LEU A 631 -0.96 21.15 0.08
N SER A 632 -0.72 22.46 0.04
CA SER A 632 -1.78 23.45 -0.25
C SER A 632 -2.35 23.23 -1.65
N THR A 633 -1.48 23.00 -2.64
CA THR A 633 -1.87 22.71 -4.02
C THR A 633 -2.75 21.45 -4.07
N TRP A 634 -2.31 20.36 -3.44
CA TRP A 634 -3.08 19.10 -3.36
C TRP A 634 -4.44 19.24 -2.66
N LEU A 635 -4.55 20.14 -1.67
CA LEU A 635 -5.80 20.44 -0.97
C LEU A 635 -6.80 21.24 -1.85
N ASP A 636 -6.29 22.05 -2.78
CA ASP A 636 -7.06 22.97 -3.64
C ASP A 636 -7.53 22.32 -4.95
N GLU A 637 -6.87 21.26 -5.42
CA GLU A 637 -7.22 20.54 -6.67
C GLU A 637 -8.60 19.87 -6.68
N MET A 638 -9.30 19.85 -5.55
CA MET A 638 -10.70 19.44 -5.49
C MET A 638 -11.68 20.58 -5.79
N ARG A 639 -11.98 20.80 -7.07
CA ARG A 639 -13.38 21.03 -7.45
C ARG A 639 -14.11 19.69 -7.26
N LEU A 640 -15.27 19.69 -6.61
CA LEU A 640 -16.13 18.51 -6.41
C LEU A 640 -16.78 18.06 -7.74
N ASP A 641 -16.00 18.00 -8.82
CA ASP A 641 -16.45 17.54 -10.13
C ASP A 641 -15.44 16.56 -10.72
N ASN A 642 -15.99 15.52 -11.35
CA ASN A 642 -15.34 14.25 -11.62
C ASN A 642 -14.17 14.34 -12.61
N GLY A 643 -13.09 13.61 -12.32
CA GLY A 643 -12.22 13.03 -13.34
C GLY A 643 -11.19 13.97 -13.99
N ALA A 644 -10.42 14.70 -13.19
CA ALA A 644 -9.15 15.22 -13.68
C ALA A 644 -8.20 14.03 -13.91
N LEU A 645 -8.02 13.69 -15.19
CA LEU A 645 -7.00 12.74 -15.64
C LEU A 645 -5.63 13.23 -15.17
N GLU A 646 -5.03 12.52 -14.23
CA GLU A 646 -3.57 12.49 -14.12
C GLU A 646 -3.04 12.15 -15.51
N GLU A 647 -2.30 13.07 -16.14
CA GLU A 647 -1.56 12.73 -17.34
C GLU A 647 -0.65 11.56 -16.99
N PRO A 648 -0.70 10.41 -17.71
CA PRO A 648 0.08 9.24 -17.35
C PRO A 648 1.55 9.55 -17.58
N HIS A 649 2.19 10.08 -16.56
CA HIS A 649 3.61 10.33 -16.54
C HIS A 649 4.28 8.95 -16.60
N PRO A 650 5.19 8.73 -17.55
CA PRO A 650 5.86 7.45 -17.67
C PRO A 650 6.59 7.21 -16.36
N THR A 651 6.30 6.07 -15.71
CA THR A 651 7.12 5.49 -14.64
C THR A 651 8.52 5.29 -15.21
N ARG A 652 9.35 6.33 -15.14
CA ARG A 652 10.75 6.28 -15.54
C ARG A 652 11.47 5.63 -14.37
N CYS A 653 11.53 4.31 -14.37
CA CYS A 653 12.63 3.70 -13.66
C CYS A 653 13.91 4.17 -14.34
N SER A 654 14.73 4.92 -13.60
CA SER A 654 16.05 5.42 -13.97
C SER A 654 17.03 4.25 -14.09
N HIS A 655 16.74 3.29 -14.97
CA HIS A 655 17.75 2.35 -15.42
C HIS A 655 18.57 3.05 -16.52
N PRO A 656 19.89 3.28 -16.37
CA PRO A 656 20.81 3.34 -17.50
C PRO A 656 20.40 2.28 -18.51
N LYS A 657 19.91 2.72 -19.68
CA LYS A 657 19.32 1.95 -20.79
C LYS A 657 19.71 0.46 -20.78
N VAL A 658 19.07 -0.35 -19.92
CA VAL A 658 19.26 -1.81 -19.93
C VAL A 658 18.50 -2.38 -21.12
N SER A 659 17.51 -1.64 -21.64
CA SER A 659 16.89 -1.94 -22.92
C SER A 659 17.88 -1.68 -24.06
N PRO A 660 18.27 -2.70 -24.86
CA PRO A 660 18.97 -2.49 -26.13
C PRO A 660 18.08 -1.80 -27.18
N ASN A 661 16.79 -1.58 -26.88
CA ASN A 661 15.79 -1.04 -27.79
C ASN A 661 15.28 0.31 -27.27
N SER A 662 15.71 1.41 -27.89
CA SER A 662 15.26 2.78 -27.61
C SER A 662 13.98 3.16 -28.37
N VAL A 663 13.11 2.19 -28.69
CA VAL A 663 11.95 2.43 -29.55
C VAL A 663 10.86 3.15 -28.77
N GLU A 664 10.50 4.34 -29.22
CA GLU A 664 9.33 5.05 -28.67
C GLU A 664 8.05 4.37 -29.16
N LEU A 665 7.35 3.69 -28.25
CA LEU A 665 6.09 3.00 -28.51
C LEU A 665 4.93 3.74 -27.84
N TYR A 666 3.75 3.66 -28.45
CA TYR A 666 2.55 4.14 -27.79
C TYR A 666 2.25 3.31 -26.55
N ARG A 667 1.64 3.95 -25.54
CA ARG A 667 1.24 3.30 -24.29
C ARG A 667 -0.26 3.11 -24.23
N CYS A 668 -0.69 2.01 -23.61
CA CYS A 668 -2.09 1.77 -23.32
C CYS A 668 -2.59 2.82 -22.33
N SER A 669 -3.73 3.44 -22.63
CA SER A 669 -4.38 4.44 -21.76
C SER A 669 -4.92 3.87 -20.44
N TYR A 670 -4.90 2.54 -20.27
CA TYR A 670 -5.30 1.89 -19.03
C TYR A 670 -4.09 1.32 -18.28
N CYS A 671 -3.44 0.31 -18.86
CA CYS A 671 -2.36 -0.42 -18.19
C CYS A 671 -0.96 0.13 -18.48
N THR A 672 -0.84 1.27 -19.17
CA THR A 672 0.41 1.99 -19.53
C THR A 672 1.46 1.21 -20.32
N ASN A 673 1.18 -0.07 -20.64
CA ASN A 673 2.05 -0.97 -21.39
C ASN A 673 2.36 -0.44 -22.80
N PRO A 674 3.63 -0.47 -23.24
CA PRO A 674 4.02 -0.04 -24.57
C PRO A 674 3.69 -1.08 -25.64
N SER A 675 3.22 -0.65 -26.82
CA SER A 675 3.08 -1.51 -28.01
C SER A 675 3.03 -0.70 -29.31
N ALA A 676 3.54 -1.28 -30.40
CA ALA A 676 3.49 -0.76 -31.75
C ALA A 676 2.08 -0.80 -32.37
N VAL A 677 1.21 -1.69 -31.86
CA VAL A 677 -0.06 -2.10 -32.48
C VAL A 677 -1.29 -1.86 -31.59
N LEU A 678 -1.23 -0.92 -30.65
CA LEU A 678 -2.39 -0.56 -29.83
C LEU A 678 -3.61 -0.14 -30.68
N LYS A 679 -4.79 -0.63 -30.27
CA LYS A 679 -6.08 -0.30 -30.88
C LYS A 679 -6.51 1.10 -30.44
N LYS A 680 -6.84 1.97 -31.39
CA LYS A 680 -7.44 3.27 -31.07
C LYS A 680 -8.88 3.08 -30.62
N CYS A 681 -9.32 3.87 -29.64
CA CYS A 681 -10.73 4.01 -29.32
C CYS A 681 -11.50 4.46 -30.57
N SER A 682 -12.55 3.73 -30.96
CA SER A 682 -13.37 4.08 -32.13
C SER A 682 -14.14 5.39 -31.96
N GLY A 683 -14.44 5.79 -30.72
CA GLY A 683 -15.12 7.05 -30.42
C GLY A 683 -14.19 8.26 -30.47
N CYS A 684 -13.21 8.32 -29.56
CA CYS A 684 -12.38 9.51 -29.41
C CYS A 684 -11.12 9.53 -30.28
N THR A 685 -10.67 8.37 -30.79
CA THR A 685 -9.41 8.16 -31.54
C THR A 685 -8.09 8.53 -30.83
N LYS A 686 -8.17 9.21 -29.69
CA LYS A 686 -7.02 9.62 -28.84
C LYS A 686 -6.55 8.50 -27.94
N ALA A 687 -7.46 7.88 -27.19
CA ALA A 687 -7.14 6.77 -26.28
C ALA A 687 -6.75 5.51 -27.07
N ARG A 688 -5.82 4.74 -26.51
CA ARG A 688 -5.26 3.53 -27.13
C ARG A 688 -5.24 2.37 -26.14
N TYR A 689 -5.59 1.18 -26.60
CA TYR A 689 -5.72 0.00 -25.73
C TYR A 689 -4.98 -1.20 -26.29
N CYS A 690 -4.45 -2.04 -25.40
CA CYS A 690 -3.90 -3.34 -25.77
C CYS A 690 -4.99 -4.21 -26.42
N ASP A 691 -6.18 -4.23 -25.81
CA ASP A 691 -7.32 -5.02 -26.23
C ASP A 691 -8.66 -4.44 -25.71
N SER A 692 -9.75 -5.18 -25.95
CA SER A 692 -11.09 -4.82 -25.45
C SER A 692 -11.22 -4.90 -23.93
N SER A 693 -10.37 -5.66 -23.23
CA SER A 693 -10.40 -5.75 -21.78
C SER A 693 -9.91 -4.45 -21.15
N CYS A 694 -8.73 -3.98 -21.56
CA CYS A 694 -8.19 -2.68 -21.13
C CYS A 694 -9.13 -1.52 -21.47
N GLN A 695 -9.82 -1.58 -22.62
CA GLN A 695 -10.81 -0.57 -22.98
C GLN A 695 -12.03 -0.60 -22.03
N LYS A 696 -12.54 -1.78 -21.69
CA LYS A 696 -13.67 -1.92 -20.76
C LYS A 696 -13.31 -1.46 -19.36
N SER A 697 -12.12 -1.80 -18.87
CA SER A 697 -11.67 -1.40 -17.54
C SER A 697 -11.49 0.12 -17.41
N HIS A 698 -10.98 0.78 -18.45
CA HIS A 698 -10.89 2.25 -18.47
C HIS A 698 -12.22 2.94 -18.82
N TRP A 699 -13.28 2.20 -19.13
CA TRP A 699 -14.47 2.79 -19.74
C TRP A 699 -15.22 3.75 -18.80
N SER A 700 -15.29 3.45 -17.50
CA SER A 700 -15.94 4.33 -16.51
C SER A 700 -15.34 5.72 -16.52
N ASP A 701 -14.01 5.78 -16.51
CA ASP A 701 -13.26 7.03 -16.38
C ASP A 701 -13.16 7.74 -17.73
N HIS A 702 -12.92 6.97 -18.80
CA HIS A 702 -12.83 7.48 -20.16
C HIS A 702 -14.16 8.06 -20.66
N LYS A 703 -15.29 7.42 -20.33
CA LYS A 703 -16.64 7.85 -20.75
C LYS A 703 -17.01 9.18 -20.09
N ALA A 704 -16.66 9.40 -18.83
CA ALA A 704 -16.93 10.64 -18.11
C ALA A 704 -16.29 11.85 -18.83
N VAL A 705 -15.06 11.69 -19.33
CA VAL A 705 -14.35 12.73 -20.10
C VAL A 705 -14.91 12.89 -21.51
N PHE A 706 -15.35 11.80 -22.15
CA PHE A 706 -15.87 11.83 -23.53
C PHE A 706 -17.30 12.39 -23.64
N PHE A 707 -18.16 12.09 -22.66
CA PHE A 707 -19.54 12.58 -22.61
C PHE A 707 -19.75 13.77 -21.66
N GLY A 708 -18.71 14.25 -20.97
CA GLY A 708 -18.73 15.47 -20.15
C GLY A 708 -19.02 16.77 -20.91
N GLY A 709 -19.19 16.70 -22.24
CA GLY A 709 -19.72 17.80 -23.07
C GLY A 709 -21.17 17.62 -23.55
N SER A 710 -21.85 16.51 -23.22
CA SER A 710 -23.27 16.33 -23.55
C SER A 710 -23.93 15.31 -22.61
N SER A 711 -24.78 15.83 -21.74
CA SER A 711 -25.50 15.16 -20.67
C SER A 711 -26.59 14.21 -21.18
N THR A 712 -26.60 12.94 -20.72
CA THR A 712 -27.84 12.24 -20.32
C THR A 712 -27.59 11.00 -19.43
N LEU A 713 -28.45 10.86 -18.43
CA LEU A 713 -28.55 9.83 -17.37
C LEU A 713 -28.73 8.40 -17.90
N ILE A 714 -28.05 7.42 -17.26
CA ILE A 714 -28.54 6.03 -17.15
C ILE A 714 -28.17 5.49 -15.75
N ALA A 715 -29.18 4.99 -15.04
CA ALA A 715 -29.08 4.29 -13.77
C ALA A 715 -28.54 2.86 -13.96
N VAL A 716 -27.69 2.38 -13.05
CA VAL A 716 -27.28 0.97 -12.96
C VAL A 716 -27.49 0.50 -11.52
N GLU A 717 -28.31 -0.55 -11.37
CA GLU A 717 -28.52 -1.29 -10.12
C GLU A 717 -27.24 -2.01 -9.69
N PHE A 718 -26.92 -1.91 -8.40
CA PHE A 718 -25.78 -2.58 -7.77
C PHE A 718 -26.24 -3.83 -7.01
N ASP A 719 -25.60 -4.96 -7.33
CA ASP A 719 -25.75 -6.25 -6.64
C ASP A 719 -25.06 -6.19 -5.26
N THR A 720 -25.86 -6.34 -4.20
CA THR A 720 -25.49 -6.08 -2.80
C THR A 720 -24.77 -7.23 -2.09
N ASP A 721 -24.70 -8.42 -2.68
CA ASP A 721 -24.19 -9.61 -1.98
C ASP A 721 -22.70 -9.91 -2.24
N ALA A 722 -22.10 -9.35 -3.30
CA ALA A 722 -20.64 -9.36 -3.49
C ALA A 722 -19.89 -8.35 -2.58
N TRP A 723 -20.59 -7.34 -2.04
CA TRP A 723 -19.98 -6.24 -1.28
C TRP A 723 -19.65 -6.61 0.18
N LYS A 724 -20.41 -7.53 0.79
CA LYS A 724 -20.24 -7.91 2.21
C LYS A 724 -18.95 -8.69 2.49
N SER A 725 -18.43 -9.45 1.51
CA SER A 725 -17.15 -10.16 1.67
C SER A 725 -15.91 -9.29 1.45
N ALA A 726 -16.01 -8.18 0.69
CA ALA A 726 -14.93 -7.20 0.54
C ALA A 726 -14.82 -6.24 1.74
N HIS A 727 -15.93 -6.04 2.48
CA HIS A 727 -16.03 -5.02 3.52
C HIS A 727 -15.26 -5.37 4.81
N ASN A 728 -15.14 -6.65 5.16
CA ASN A 728 -14.36 -7.09 6.34
C ASN A 728 -12.85 -7.20 6.08
N ALA A 729 -12.40 -7.23 4.82
CA ALA A 729 -10.97 -7.18 4.49
C ALA A 729 -10.45 -5.74 4.38
N SER A 730 -11.30 -4.78 3.95
CA SER A 730 -10.90 -3.39 3.69
C SER A 730 -10.58 -2.56 4.95
N LEU A 731 -11.21 -2.85 6.09
CA LEU A 731 -10.97 -2.12 7.35
C LEU A 731 -9.63 -2.50 8.02
N SER A 732 -9.13 -3.71 7.80
CA SER A 732 -7.78 -4.11 8.20
C SER A 732 -6.72 -3.64 7.21
N LEU A 733 -7.06 -3.51 5.91
CA LEU A 733 -6.04 -3.34 4.88
C LEU A 733 -5.66 -1.89 4.56
N HIS A 734 -6.51 -0.89 4.83
CA HIS A 734 -6.10 0.53 4.74
C HIS A 734 -5.28 1.01 5.96
N PHE A 735 -5.06 0.12 6.94
CA PHE A 735 -3.97 0.22 7.91
C PHE A 735 -2.72 -0.60 7.47
N MET A 736 -2.84 -1.48 6.45
CA MET A 736 -1.76 -2.35 5.97
C MET A 736 -1.16 -1.97 4.60
N ILE A 737 -1.67 -0.93 3.93
CA ILE A 737 -0.97 -0.25 2.83
C ILE A 737 -0.57 1.12 3.34
#